data_AF-A0A834MF32-F1
#
_entry.id   AF-A0A834MF32-F1
#
_cell.length_a   1.000
_cell.length_b   1.000
_cell.length_c   1.000
_cell.angle_alpha   90.00
_cell.angle_beta   90.00
_cell.angle_gamma   90.00
#
_symmetry.space_group_name_H-M   'P 1'
#
loop_
_entity.id
_entity.type
_entity.pdbx_description
1 polymer ?
#
loop_
_entity_poly.entity_id
_entity_poly.type
_entity_poly.pdbx_seq_one_letter_code
_entity_poly.pdbx_strand_id
1 'polypeptide(L)'
;MEESDFSDNPDEGEGGNEEALDPNNPEHAFSIIERDYNKTVNELELNPDTAHFADDFNKLFEAFFQTYTKQKDAEEQNADYSQTIKKNKSQLEAAFKLAEEDKTTIDTLKQEIDKAWKLADAAHAREQLAQEIIDNLRAQVENLNAEIEFKNKMNQDTDEVGELSKHKDGLERERDKLLNEVTQLTTKLNNALSYQEELEKKNSEADLRLNEVSGQLEDQSAEISRVKRAKEKLEADVFELRYKVEDKDASIHEMNTVINEQSKRITRLEQDVKDQKTINDKIQKEYDQNVTKTAKLQDDYNNALFEIDKGKKQFQEKLIDIKASEDEVLRLKNDISKVMKLKDILEKKVLSSNQEKDELTMEKANMRQRIAILEREIDDYKRFADEDKRAIDTVNKEKDILNKNIQRQQAVARDQLKLIQIQDQSKKKLELELDTFFIESGKQKKQIHQLELERDRLAEEQQELTKTIEDNLDDIREKKGHIFDLKKTITENENKIRQQQNVYEAIRADRNSLQKVLQEATAECGELRRKLKIVFHQTEQLKEDISVKEKLLIKDENIMRKITKEKENLKIEVMSGLNQIRALKEEIKEQKEEEKRLHKAILDQERSLREQQKDLEQLMNERDVLGSQLVRRNDEIALLNEKIKILQSTLCRGETQYDQRLEDIKLLKIEVKRLRQKKMLMSKSMNNMTDLRQEIFHLERDLTKSRLKCKALEQEMQNPLNIHRWRKLEGSDPEVLDLLQKIKILQKRLLQQASQGIERERQLKEAERLYLNLRQVLAKQPGPGLQDELTKTKRALKLRGDKLKCLVSELNMAELKAAEYKTDLQRLTEELAELKRKNLEDKRAMRTNCPPIEACHENTNPAGAGAVRFSGGGFRMSVPKVLTKQESVAQQKQL
;
A
#
# COMPACT_ATOMS: atom_id res chain seq x y z
N MET A 1 79.80 -20.72 -68.31
CA MET A 1 80.35 -19.37 -68.11
C MET A 1 79.22 -18.50 -67.63
N GLU A 2 79.04 -18.27 -66.34
CA GLU A 2 79.70 -18.86 -65.15
C GLU A 2 78.55 -19.21 -64.15
N GLU A 3 78.56 -20.39 -63.52
CA GLU A 3 79.07 -20.61 -62.15
C GLU A 3 78.44 -19.63 -61.13
N SER A 4 77.55 -20.07 -60.24
CA SER A 4 77.73 -21.01 -59.13
C SER A 4 78.46 -20.39 -57.94
N ASP A 5 77.72 -20.11 -56.86
CA ASP A 5 78.28 -20.16 -55.52
C ASP A 5 77.23 -20.71 -54.54
N PHE A 6 77.69 -21.44 -53.52
CA PHE A 6 76.88 -22.16 -52.56
C PHE A 6 77.69 -22.33 -51.27
N SER A 7 77.46 -21.47 -50.28
CA SER A 7 78.10 -21.55 -48.97
C SER A 7 77.37 -20.72 -47.90
N ASP A 8 77.63 -20.88 -46.61
CA ASP A 8 77.75 -22.10 -45.78
C ASP A 8 77.81 -21.65 -44.31
N ASN A 9 77.04 -22.28 -43.40
CA ASN A 9 77.17 -22.14 -41.93
C ASN A 9 77.01 -20.70 -41.31
N PRO A 10 77.01 -20.55 -39.96
CA PRO A 10 76.97 -21.58 -38.90
C PRO A 10 75.72 -21.55 -38.00
N ASP A 11 75.55 -22.66 -37.27
CA ASP A 11 74.80 -22.75 -36.02
C ASP A 11 75.71 -22.30 -34.85
N GLU A 12 75.33 -21.26 -34.10
CA GLU A 12 76.06 -20.79 -32.93
C GLU A 12 75.14 -20.60 -31.70
N GLY A 13 75.05 -21.67 -30.90
CA GLY A 13 75.10 -21.63 -29.43
C GLY A 13 74.13 -20.69 -28.68
N GLU A 14 73.10 -21.28 -28.07
CA GLU A 14 72.35 -20.69 -26.96
C GLU A 14 73.22 -20.54 -25.69
N GLY A 15 74.15 -19.57 -25.72
CA GLY A 15 74.83 -19.08 -24.53
C GLY A 15 73.86 -18.24 -23.71
N GLY A 16 73.41 -18.78 -22.57
CA GLY A 16 72.46 -18.11 -21.68
C GLY A 16 73.00 -16.81 -21.07
N ASN A 17 72.79 -15.69 -21.76
CA ASN A 17 72.83 -14.37 -21.16
C ASN A 17 71.57 -14.20 -20.29
N GLU A 18 71.72 -14.01 -18.98
CA GLU A 18 70.63 -13.46 -18.18
C GLU A 18 70.31 -12.06 -18.69
N GLU A 19 69.10 -11.85 -19.22
CA GLU A 19 68.67 -10.52 -19.65
C GLU A 19 68.71 -9.53 -18.47
N ALA A 20 69.36 -8.39 -18.69
CA ALA A 20 69.45 -7.33 -17.70
C ALA A 20 68.12 -6.57 -17.61
N LEU A 21 67.14 -7.19 -16.92
CA LEU A 21 65.79 -6.65 -16.68
C LEU A 21 65.86 -5.20 -16.15
N ASP A 22 65.55 -4.22 -17.01
CA ASP A 22 65.55 -2.79 -16.64
C ASP A 22 64.38 -2.47 -15.69
N PRO A 23 64.64 -1.99 -14.46
CA PRO A 23 63.60 -1.58 -13.51
C PRO A 23 62.68 -0.45 -14.00
N ASN A 24 63.04 0.25 -15.08
CA ASN A 24 62.25 1.33 -15.66
C ASN A 24 61.34 0.87 -16.82
N ASN A 25 61.50 -0.35 -17.34
CA ASN A 25 60.63 -0.88 -18.38
C ASN A 25 59.39 -1.55 -17.75
N PRO A 26 58.15 -1.05 -17.99
CA PRO A 26 56.94 -1.69 -17.45
C PRO A 26 56.75 -3.13 -17.92
N GLU A 27 57.28 -3.53 -19.09
CA GLU A 27 57.17 -4.92 -19.57
C GLU A 27 58.07 -5.91 -18.78
N HIS A 28 59.19 -5.44 -18.22
CA HIS A 28 60.06 -6.27 -17.36
C HIS A 28 59.60 -6.31 -15.90
N ALA A 29 58.69 -5.41 -15.48
CA ALA A 29 58.29 -5.26 -14.09
C ALA A 29 57.73 -6.56 -13.47
N PHE A 30 56.94 -7.34 -14.23
CA PHE A 30 56.45 -8.63 -13.77
C PHE A 30 57.60 -9.64 -13.54
N SER A 31 58.51 -9.79 -14.51
CA SER A 31 59.63 -10.74 -14.41
C SER A 31 60.62 -10.38 -13.30
N ILE A 32 60.77 -9.09 -12.97
CA ILE A 32 61.54 -8.65 -11.79
C ILE A 32 60.84 -9.11 -10.50
N ILE A 33 59.53 -8.87 -10.37
CA ILE A 33 58.73 -9.28 -9.21
C ILE A 33 58.71 -10.81 -9.05
N GLU A 34 58.60 -11.56 -10.14
CA GLU A 34 58.68 -13.02 -10.16
C GLU A 34 60.06 -13.53 -9.72
N ARG A 35 61.15 -12.92 -10.20
CA ARG A 35 62.51 -13.32 -9.80
C ARG A 35 62.77 -13.07 -8.32
N ASP A 36 62.32 -11.94 -7.80
CA ASP A 36 62.56 -11.56 -6.40
C ASP A 36 61.56 -12.23 -5.44
N TYR A 37 60.35 -12.59 -5.90
CA TYR A 37 59.47 -13.57 -5.23
C TYR A 37 60.17 -14.92 -5.08
N ASN A 38 60.70 -15.50 -6.16
CA ASN A 38 61.36 -16.80 -6.10
C ASN A 38 62.57 -16.79 -5.16
N LYS A 39 63.35 -15.71 -5.08
CA LYS A 39 64.41 -15.56 -4.07
C LYS A 39 63.86 -15.54 -2.65
N THR A 40 62.86 -14.69 -2.38
CA THR A 40 62.32 -14.51 -1.02
C THR A 40 61.59 -15.75 -0.51
N VAL A 41 60.92 -16.53 -1.37
CA VAL A 41 60.39 -17.86 -0.99
C VAL A 41 61.51 -18.82 -0.59
N ASN A 42 62.58 -18.94 -1.40
CA ASN A 42 63.73 -19.79 -1.05
C ASN A 42 64.38 -19.35 0.29
N GLU A 43 64.51 -18.05 0.55
CA GLU A 43 65.04 -17.51 1.82
C GLU A 43 64.11 -17.80 3.02
N LEU A 44 62.78 -17.76 2.82
CA LEU A 44 61.79 -18.08 3.85
C LEU A 44 61.78 -19.58 4.19
N GLU A 45 61.85 -20.46 3.18
CA GLU A 45 61.87 -21.93 3.34
C GLU A 45 63.17 -22.45 3.98
N LEU A 46 64.31 -21.79 3.72
CA LEU A 46 65.61 -22.15 4.32
C LEU A 46 65.69 -21.93 5.84
N ASN A 47 64.75 -21.20 6.44
CA ASN A 47 64.78 -20.81 7.85
C ASN A 47 63.53 -21.34 8.61
N PRO A 48 63.69 -22.30 9.55
CA PRO A 48 62.57 -23.02 10.16
C PRO A 48 61.50 -22.16 10.83
N ASP A 49 61.90 -21.04 11.45
CA ASP A 49 60.97 -20.15 12.14
C ASP A 49 60.08 -19.35 11.16
N THR A 50 60.55 -19.11 9.93
CA THR A 50 59.85 -18.30 8.92
C THR A 50 59.16 -19.11 7.82
N ALA A 51 59.48 -20.39 7.66
CA ALA A 51 58.93 -21.24 6.60
C ALA A 51 57.39 -21.26 6.55
N HIS A 52 56.71 -21.07 7.68
CA HIS A 52 55.24 -20.98 7.74
C HIS A 52 54.65 -19.74 7.03
N PHE A 53 55.45 -18.69 6.77
CA PHE A 53 55.04 -17.53 5.98
C PHE A 53 55.19 -17.76 4.46
N ALA A 54 55.97 -18.75 4.01
CA ALA A 54 56.12 -19.05 2.58
C ALA A 54 54.76 -19.39 1.95
N ASP A 55 53.95 -20.21 2.63
CA ASP A 55 52.58 -20.54 2.22
C ASP A 55 51.68 -19.30 1.99
N ASP A 56 51.77 -18.29 2.85
CA ASP A 56 50.98 -17.06 2.71
C ASP A 56 51.54 -16.10 1.66
N PHE A 57 52.87 -16.09 1.47
CA PHE A 57 53.53 -15.34 0.40
C PHE A 57 53.22 -15.95 -0.99
N ASN A 58 53.18 -17.28 -1.07
CA ASN A 58 52.79 -18.04 -2.27
C ASN A 58 51.34 -17.71 -2.68
N LYS A 59 50.39 -17.69 -1.74
CA LYS A 59 48.99 -17.28 -1.99
C LYS A 59 48.89 -15.83 -2.48
N LEU A 60 49.72 -14.93 -1.94
CA LEU A 60 49.75 -13.53 -2.34
C LEU A 60 50.29 -13.36 -3.77
N PHE A 61 51.36 -14.07 -4.12
CA PHE A 61 51.90 -14.07 -5.48
C PHE A 61 50.96 -14.76 -6.48
N GLU A 62 50.27 -15.83 -6.09
CA GLU A 62 49.26 -16.46 -6.95
C GLU A 62 48.10 -15.48 -7.25
N ALA A 63 47.63 -14.72 -6.26
CA ALA A 63 46.63 -13.67 -6.47
C ALA A 63 47.15 -12.52 -7.37
N PHE A 64 48.42 -12.15 -7.25
CA PHE A 64 49.08 -11.20 -8.16
C PHE A 64 49.19 -11.75 -9.59
N PHE A 65 49.62 -12.99 -9.76
CA PHE A 65 49.69 -13.67 -11.06
C PHE A 65 48.32 -13.76 -11.73
N GLN A 66 47.29 -14.14 -10.97
CA GLN A 66 45.89 -14.21 -11.42
C GLN A 66 45.27 -12.83 -11.72
N THR A 67 45.90 -11.71 -11.33
CA THR A 67 45.43 -10.36 -11.69
C THR A 67 46.25 -9.77 -12.83
N TYR A 68 47.56 -10.00 -12.88
CA TYR A 68 48.43 -9.65 -14.01
C TYR A 68 48.02 -10.36 -15.31
N THR A 69 47.75 -11.67 -15.26
CA THR A 69 47.22 -12.43 -16.42
C THR A 69 45.91 -11.83 -16.94
N LYS A 70 44.93 -11.60 -16.07
CA LYS A 70 43.65 -10.97 -16.45
C LYS A 70 43.80 -9.54 -16.99
N GLN A 71 44.81 -8.78 -16.53
CA GLN A 71 45.15 -7.49 -17.09
C GLN A 71 45.68 -7.64 -18.52
N LYS A 72 46.63 -8.55 -18.73
CA LYS A 72 47.22 -8.83 -20.05
C LYS A 72 46.17 -9.33 -21.06
N ASP A 73 45.30 -10.25 -20.65
CA ASP A 73 44.16 -10.74 -21.46
C ASP A 73 43.24 -9.58 -21.89
N ALA A 74 43.01 -8.60 -21.01
CA ALA A 74 42.17 -7.44 -21.26
C ALA A 74 42.87 -6.39 -22.15
N GLU A 75 44.19 -6.23 -22.02
CA GLU A 75 45.01 -5.37 -22.89
C GLU A 75 45.08 -5.92 -24.32
N GLU A 76 45.24 -7.23 -24.50
CA GLU A 76 45.21 -7.91 -25.80
C GLU A 76 43.82 -7.79 -26.45
N GLN A 77 42.73 -8.05 -25.71
CA GLN A 77 41.36 -7.81 -26.20
C GLN A 77 41.12 -6.34 -26.60
N ASN A 78 41.68 -5.38 -25.85
CA ASN A 78 41.54 -3.96 -26.17
C ASN A 78 42.35 -3.56 -27.42
N ALA A 79 43.49 -4.22 -27.69
CA ALA A 79 44.22 -4.07 -28.94
C ALA A 79 43.42 -4.64 -30.13
N ASP A 80 42.83 -5.83 -29.98
CA ASP A 80 41.95 -6.46 -30.99
C ASP A 80 40.71 -5.61 -31.29
N TYR A 81 40.03 -5.09 -30.27
CA TYR A 81 38.91 -4.16 -30.46
C TYR A 81 39.38 -2.87 -31.14
N SER A 82 40.55 -2.33 -30.78
CA SER A 82 41.12 -1.13 -31.42
C SER A 82 41.48 -1.36 -32.90
N GLN A 83 41.99 -2.54 -33.26
CA GLN A 83 42.26 -2.91 -34.66
C GLN A 83 40.95 -3.14 -35.43
N THR A 84 39.97 -3.78 -34.80
CA THR A 84 38.62 -4.00 -35.37
C THR A 84 37.90 -2.67 -35.61
N ILE A 85 37.97 -1.71 -34.70
CA ILE A 85 37.41 -0.35 -34.86
C ILE A 85 38.09 0.38 -36.03
N LYS A 86 39.42 0.30 -36.18
CA LYS A 86 40.15 0.87 -37.32
C LYS A 86 39.69 0.27 -38.66
N LYS A 87 39.54 -1.07 -38.71
CA LYS A 87 39.05 -1.80 -39.90
C LYS A 87 37.61 -1.45 -40.26
N ASN A 88 36.73 -1.42 -39.26
CA ASN A 88 35.32 -1.06 -39.46
C ASN A 88 35.18 0.40 -39.92
N LYS A 89 36.02 1.31 -39.42
CA LYS A 89 36.04 2.71 -39.85
C LYS A 89 36.46 2.87 -41.32
N SER A 90 37.51 2.18 -41.79
CA SER A 90 37.91 2.28 -43.20
C SER A 90 36.88 1.64 -44.15
N GLN A 91 36.19 0.56 -43.72
CA GLN A 91 35.05 0.00 -44.45
C GLN A 91 33.86 0.97 -44.50
N LEU A 92 33.58 1.69 -43.41
CA LEU A 92 32.52 2.70 -43.36
C LEU A 92 32.82 3.88 -44.29
N GLU A 93 34.06 4.37 -44.32
CA GLU A 93 34.51 5.45 -45.21
C GLU A 93 34.48 5.04 -46.69
N ALA A 94 34.79 3.77 -47.01
CA ALA A 94 34.62 3.24 -48.36
C ALA A 94 33.13 3.12 -48.76
N ALA A 95 32.28 2.66 -47.84
CA ALA A 95 30.84 2.57 -48.07
C ALA A 95 30.17 3.95 -48.26
N PHE A 96 30.65 4.99 -47.56
CA PHE A 96 30.16 6.36 -47.77
C PHE A 96 30.52 6.89 -49.16
N LYS A 97 31.74 6.65 -49.67
CA LYS A 97 32.11 7.04 -51.04
C LYS A 97 31.26 6.36 -52.10
N LEU A 98 31.06 5.04 -51.98
CA LEU A 98 30.15 4.30 -52.86
C LEU A 98 28.72 4.86 -52.79
N ALA A 99 28.22 5.23 -51.61
CA ALA A 99 26.89 5.84 -51.47
C ALA A 99 26.78 7.24 -52.09
N GLU A 100 27.87 8.01 -52.18
CA GLU A 100 27.91 9.28 -52.92
C GLU A 100 27.97 9.05 -54.43
N GLU A 101 28.75 8.08 -54.91
CA GLU A 101 28.81 7.65 -56.31
C GLU A 101 27.45 7.09 -56.80
N ASP A 102 26.83 6.19 -56.03
CA ASP A 102 25.47 5.69 -56.24
C ASP A 102 24.45 6.84 -56.29
N LYS A 103 24.56 7.84 -55.41
CA LYS A 103 23.67 9.00 -55.43
C LYS A 103 23.81 9.80 -56.72
N THR A 104 25.04 10.05 -57.19
CA THR A 104 25.25 10.78 -58.46
C THR A 104 24.71 10.02 -59.67
N THR A 105 24.88 8.70 -59.73
CA THR A 105 24.35 7.86 -60.82
C THR A 105 22.83 7.70 -60.75
N ILE A 106 22.24 7.62 -59.56
CA ILE A 106 20.78 7.68 -59.37
C ILE A 106 20.22 9.02 -59.89
N ASP A 107 20.89 10.14 -59.62
CA ASP A 107 20.42 11.46 -60.06
C ASP A 107 20.62 11.70 -61.57
N THR A 108 21.60 11.08 -62.23
CA THR A 108 21.65 11.06 -63.71
C THR A 108 20.58 10.16 -64.32
N LEU A 109 20.35 8.97 -63.77
CA LEU A 109 19.30 8.04 -64.24
C LEU A 109 17.89 8.65 -64.10
N LYS A 110 17.60 9.41 -63.04
CA LYS A 110 16.35 10.20 -62.94
C LYS A 110 16.19 11.19 -64.09
N GLN A 111 17.26 11.91 -64.46
CA GLN A 111 17.21 12.85 -65.58
C GLN A 111 17.03 12.15 -66.94
N GLU A 112 17.40 10.88 -67.07
CA GLU A 112 17.13 10.06 -68.26
C GLU A 112 15.69 9.54 -68.27
N ILE A 113 15.16 9.11 -67.12
CA ILE A 113 13.74 8.74 -66.95
C ILE A 113 12.82 9.94 -67.27
N ASP A 114 13.13 11.14 -66.79
CA ASP A 114 12.39 12.38 -67.11
C ASP A 114 12.41 12.72 -68.61
N LYS A 115 13.49 12.39 -69.33
CA LYS A 115 13.57 12.55 -70.79
C LYS A 115 12.76 11.46 -71.50
N ALA A 116 12.83 10.22 -71.03
CA ALA A 116 12.06 9.10 -71.57
C ALA A 116 10.55 9.30 -71.42
N TRP A 117 10.08 9.80 -70.27
CA TRP A 117 8.68 10.18 -70.06
C TRP A 117 8.23 11.26 -71.06
N LYS A 118 8.98 12.36 -71.18
CA LYS A 118 8.65 13.43 -72.15
C LYS A 118 8.65 12.96 -73.60
N LEU A 119 9.45 11.94 -73.95
CA LEU A 119 9.43 11.30 -75.26
C LEU A 119 8.23 10.36 -75.42
N ALA A 120 7.81 9.66 -74.37
CA ALA A 120 6.59 8.83 -74.37
C ALA A 120 5.33 9.70 -74.48
N ASP A 121 5.20 10.77 -73.71
CA ASP A 121 4.11 11.74 -73.80
C ASP A 121 4.03 12.34 -75.22
N ALA A 122 5.18 12.71 -75.80
CA ALA A 122 5.26 13.24 -77.16
C ALA A 122 5.03 12.19 -78.26
N ALA A 123 5.11 10.90 -77.95
CA ALA A 123 4.68 9.81 -78.84
C ALA A 123 3.17 9.58 -78.72
N HIS A 124 2.65 9.48 -77.50
CA HIS A 124 1.23 9.27 -77.21
C HIS A 124 0.35 10.40 -77.78
N ALA A 125 0.83 11.66 -77.76
CA ALA A 125 0.16 12.79 -78.40
C ALA A 125 0.10 12.68 -79.93
N ARG A 126 1.11 12.06 -80.58
CA ARG A 126 1.08 11.79 -82.04
C ARG A 126 0.15 10.63 -82.37
N GLU A 127 0.13 9.60 -81.53
CA GLU A 127 -0.78 8.47 -81.66
C GLU A 127 -2.24 8.90 -81.53
N GLN A 128 -2.55 9.80 -80.58
CA GLN A 128 -3.87 10.38 -80.42
C GLN A 128 -4.31 11.21 -81.65
N LEU A 129 -3.42 12.05 -82.20
CA LEU A 129 -3.67 12.76 -83.46
C LEU A 129 -3.84 11.81 -84.66
N ALA A 130 -3.08 10.71 -84.71
CA ALA A 130 -3.23 9.69 -85.76
C ALA A 130 -4.58 8.96 -85.63
N GLN A 131 -5.03 8.67 -84.40
CA GLN A 131 -6.33 8.06 -84.15
C GLN A 131 -7.49 8.99 -84.54
N GLU A 132 -7.41 10.28 -84.20
CA GLU A 132 -8.38 11.29 -84.66
C GLU A 132 -8.46 11.36 -86.21
N ILE A 133 -7.33 11.22 -86.91
CA ILE A 133 -7.30 11.15 -88.39
C ILE A 133 -7.95 9.85 -88.88
N ILE A 134 -7.67 8.70 -88.25
CA ILE A 134 -8.24 7.40 -88.61
C ILE A 134 -9.77 7.39 -88.44
N ASP A 135 -10.29 7.95 -87.35
CA ASP A 135 -11.73 7.96 -87.09
C ASP A 135 -12.47 8.97 -88.00
N ASN A 136 -11.84 10.10 -88.36
CA ASN A 136 -12.35 10.97 -89.44
C ASN A 136 -12.39 10.27 -90.80
N LEU A 137 -11.37 9.46 -91.14
CA LEU A 137 -11.36 8.68 -92.38
C LEU A 137 -12.41 7.56 -92.37
N ARG A 138 -12.66 6.92 -91.22
CA ARG A 138 -13.75 5.93 -91.05
C ARG A 138 -15.12 6.56 -91.29
N ALA A 139 -15.38 7.74 -90.72
CA ALA A 139 -16.61 8.48 -90.97
C ALA A 139 -16.80 8.84 -92.46
N GLN A 140 -15.71 9.12 -93.20
CA GLN A 140 -15.80 9.35 -94.65
C GLN A 140 -16.13 8.06 -95.43
N VAL A 141 -15.53 6.92 -95.06
CA VAL A 141 -15.85 5.61 -95.67
C VAL A 141 -17.30 5.20 -95.40
N GLU A 142 -17.81 5.45 -94.19
CA GLU A 142 -19.18 5.15 -93.81
C GLU A 142 -20.21 5.97 -94.62
N ASN A 143 -19.94 7.27 -94.82
CA ASN A 143 -20.76 8.12 -95.71
C ASN A 143 -20.71 7.67 -97.19
N LEU A 144 -19.55 7.24 -97.69
CA LEU A 144 -19.42 6.73 -99.07
C LEU A 144 -20.14 5.39 -99.28
N ASN A 145 -20.12 4.51 -98.28
CA ASN A 145 -20.90 3.26 -98.32
C ASN A 145 -22.42 3.54 -98.37
N ALA A 146 -22.90 4.57 -97.66
CA ALA A 146 -24.31 4.97 -97.72
C ALA A 146 -24.75 5.45 -99.13
N GLU A 147 -23.89 6.15 -99.89
CA GLU A 147 -24.17 6.49 -101.29
C GLU A 147 -24.23 5.25 -102.21
N ILE A 148 -23.41 4.23 -101.95
CA ILE A 148 -23.37 2.98 -102.71
C ILE A 148 -24.64 2.15 -102.45
N GLU A 149 -25.08 2.03 -101.19
CA GLU A 149 -26.34 1.35 -100.86
C GLU A 149 -27.58 2.06 -101.44
N PHE A 150 -27.55 3.40 -101.55
CA PHE A 150 -28.63 4.16 -102.18
C PHE A 150 -28.71 3.91 -103.70
N LYS A 151 -27.57 3.75 -104.39
CA LYS A 151 -27.55 3.42 -105.83
C LYS A 151 -27.94 1.99 -106.15
N ASN A 152 -27.58 1.01 -105.32
CA ASN A 152 -27.82 -0.41 -105.61
C ASN A 152 -29.28 -0.87 -105.43
N LYS A 153 -30.20 0.02 -105.02
CA LYS A 153 -31.63 -0.29 -104.85
C LYS A 153 -32.53 0.10 -106.04
N MET A 154 -31.96 0.54 -107.16
CA MET A 154 -32.71 0.86 -108.39
C MET A 154 -32.09 0.24 -109.64
N ASN A 155 -32.35 -1.05 -109.86
CA ASN A 155 -32.89 -1.63 -111.12
C ASN A 155 -32.88 -3.16 -111.02
N GLN A 156 -33.99 -3.80 -111.40
CA GLN A 156 -34.15 -5.25 -111.43
C GLN A 156 -34.90 -5.67 -112.71
N ASP A 157 -34.75 -6.95 -113.06
CA ASP A 157 -35.57 -7.75 -114.00
C ASP A 157 -35.61 -7.36 -115.50
N THR A 158 -35.17 -8.26 -116.37
CA THR A 158 -36.09 -9.09 -117.20
C THR A 158 -35.35 -10.16 -118.03
N ASP A 159 -36.08 -11.18 -118.48
CA ASP A 159 -35.57 -12.53 -118.79
C ASP A 159 -35.22 -12.86 -120.26
N GLU A 160 -34.93 -14.15 -120.49
CA GLU A 160 -34.28 -14.74 -121.67
C GLU A 160 -35.19 -15.02 -122.89
N VAL A 161 -34.62 -14.81 -124.08
CA VAL A 161 -34.56 -15.74 -125.25
C VAL A 161 -35.79 -16.59 -125.63
N GLY A 162 -36.23 -16.44 -126.89
CA GLY A 162 -36.58 -17.63 -127.70
C GLY A 162 -37.52 -17.45 -128.89
N GLU A 163 -37.04 -17.80 -130.10
CA GLU A 163 -37.90 -18.41 -131.13
C GLU A 163 -37.36 -19.80 -131.49
N LEU A 164 -38.26 -20.78 -131.53
CA LEU A 164 -37.98 -22.18 -131.83
C LEU A 164 -38.63 -22.58 -133.16
N SER A 165 -38.00 -23.49 -133.91
CA SER A 165 -38.68 -24.16 -135.02
C SER A 165 -38.36 -25.65 -135.10
N LYS A 166 -39.37 -26.44 -134.72
CA LYS A 166 -39.67 -27.79 -135.24
C LYS A 166 -38.77 -28.94 -134.77
N HIS A 167 -38.83 -29.15 -133.45
CA HIS A 167 -39.13 -30.44 -132.81
C HIS A 167 -39.09 -31.69 -133.73
N LYS A 168 -37.93 -32.36 -133.76
CA LYS A 168 -37.91 -33.80 -133.51
C LYS A 168 -36.90 -34.16 -132.42
N ASP A 169 -35.76 -33.47 -132.42
CA ASP A 169 -34.83 -33.39 -131.29
C ASP A 169 -35.50 -32.95 -129.97
N GLY A 170 -36.67 -32.31 -130.06
CA GLY A 170 -37.41 -31.77 -128.92
C GLY A 170 -37.66 -32.81 -127.83
N LEU A 171 -38.13 -34.02 -128.16
CA LEU A 171 -38.54 -35.00 -127.15
C LEU A 171 -37.36 -35.65 -126.40
N GLU A 172 -36.22 -35.87 -127.06
CA GLU A 172 -35.02 -36.38 -126.37
C GLU A 172 -34.31 -35.26 -125.59
N ARG A 173 -34.27 -34.03 -126.13
CA ARG A 173 -33.78 -32.86 -125.39
C ARG A 173 -34.72 -32.46 -124.26
N GLU A 174 -36.02 -32.71 -124.33
CA GLU A 174 -36.97 -32.51 -123.22
C GLU A 174 -36.74 -33.54 -122.13
N ARG A 175 -36.51 -34.83 -122.46
CA ARG A 175 -36.08 -35.83 -121.46
C ARG A 175 -34.81 -35.38 -120.76
N ASP A 176 -33.76 -35.01 -121.51
CA ASP A 176 -32.44 -34.72 -120.93
C ASP A 176 -32.37 -33.32 -120.30
N LYS A 177 -33.17 -32.35 -120.76
CA LYS A 177 -33.41 -31.09 -120.05
C LYS A 177 -34.15 -31.35 -118.75
N LEU A 178 -35.24 -32.09 -118.74
CA LEU A 178 -35.98 -32.39 -117.51
C LEU A 178 -35.13 -33.22 -116.53
N LEU A 179 -34.24 -34.09 -116.99
CA LEU A 179 -33.26 -34.78 -116.13
C LEU A 179 -32.19 -33.83 -115.58
N ASN A 180 -31.68 -32.90 -116.41
CA ASN A 180 -30.76 -31.85 -115.95
C ASN A 180 -31.44 -30.82 -115.04
N GLU A 181 -32.70 -30.47 -115.28
CA GLU A 181 -33.49 -29.58 -114.43
C GLU A 181 -33.87 -30.27 -113.13
N VAL A 182 -34.28 -31.53 -113.14
CA VAL A 182 -34.52 -32.30 -111.91
C VAL A 182 -33.22 -32.47 -111.11
N THR A 183 -32.07 -32.71 -111.72
CA THR A 183 -30.79 -32.78 -110.99
C THR A 183 -30.26 -31.41 -110.56
N GLN A 184 -30.48 -30.33 -111.34
CA GLN A 184 -30.17 -28.95 -110.91
C GLN A 184 -31.12 -28.46 -109.82
N LEU A 185 -32.40 -28.83 -109.84
CA LEU A 185 -33.37 -28.51 -108.80
C LEU A 185 -33.12 -29.37 -107.56
N THR A 186 -32.70 -30.63 -107.69
CA THR A 186 -32.30 -31.48 -106.56
C THR A 186 -31.01 -30.96 -105.92
N THR A 187 -30.03 -30.50 -106.69
CA THR A 187 -28.82 -29.87 -106.13
C THR A 187 -29.09 -28.48 -105.56
N LYS A 188 -29.92 -27.64 -106.19
CA LYS A 188 -30.40 -26.37 -105.60
C LYS A 188 -31.19 -26.62 -104.30
N LEU A 189 -32.04 -27.65 -104.25
CA LEU A 189 -32.80 -28.04 -103.07
C LEU A 189 -31.90 -28.58 -101.96
N ASN A 190 -30.95 -29.46 -102.27
CA ASN A 190 -29.97 -29.95 -101.29
C ASN A 190 -29.09 -28.82 -100.76
N ASN A 191 -28.68 -27.87 -101.61
CA ASN A 191 -27.94 -26.68 -101.18
C ASN A 191 -28.81 -25.76 -100.31
N ALA A 192 -30.09 -25.58 -100.64
CA ALA A 192 -31.03 -24.80 -99.84
C ALA A 192 -31.33 -25.46 -98.49
N LEU A 193 -31.48 -26.79 -98.44
CA LEU A 193 -31.63 -27.57 -97.21
C LEU A 193 -30.36 -27.53 -96.35
N SER A 194 -29.17 -27.66 -96.95
CA SER A 194 -27.89 -27.50 -96.24
C SER A 194 -27.74 -26.08 -95.68
N TYR A 195 -28.15 -25.07 -96.44
CA TYR A 195 -28.14 -23.66 -95.99
C TYR A 195 -29.18 -23.41 -94.89
N GLN A 196 -30.36 -24.03 -94.97
CA GLN A 196 -31.37 -23.98 -93.92
C GLN A 196 -30.90 -24.69 -92.64
N GLU A 197 -30.31 -25.88 -92.73
CA GLU A 197 -29.68 -26.56 -91.58
C GLU A 197 -28.56 -25.70 -90.97
N GLU A 198 -27.75 -25.02 -91.78
CA GLU A 198 -26.75 -24.08 -91.28
C GLU A 198 -27.37 -22.87 -90.58
N LEU A 199 -28.48 -22.32 -91.09
CA LEU A 199 -29.21 -21.21 -90.46
C LEU A 199 -29.89 -21.66 -89.16
N GLU A 200 -30.51 -22.84 -89.13
CA GLU A 200 -31.14 -23.41 -87.93
C GLU A 200 -30.10 -23.71 -86.85
N LYS A 201 -28.92 -24.24 -87.23
CA LYS A 201 -27.77 -24.39 -86.32
C LYS A 201 -27.32 -23.02 -85.79
N LYS A 202 -27.06 -22.03 -86.66
CA LYS A 202 -26.67 -20.67 -86.26
C LYS A 202 -27.72 -19.98 -85.37
N ASN A 203 -29.01 -20.23 -85.59
CA ASN A 203 -30.08 -19.71 -84.73
C ASN A 203 -30.04 -20.40 -83.36
N SER A 204 -29.92 -21.73 -83.31
CA SER A 204 -29.80 -22.46 -82.03
C SER A 204 -28.55 -22.05 -81.22
N GLU A 205 -27.43 -21.77 -81.89
CA GLU A 205 -26.23 -21.20 -81.25
C GLU A 205 -26.46 -19.77 -80.74
N ALA A 206 -27.22 -18.95 -81.46
CA ALA A 206 -27.60 -17.61 -81.03
C ALA A 206 -28.59 -17.64 -79.85
N ASP A 207 -29.56 -18.55 -79.86
CA ASP A 207 -30.51 -18.78 -78.77
C ASP A 207 -29.79 -19.28 -77.50
N LEU A 208 -28.84 -20.21 -77.64
CA LEU A 208 -27.99 -20.65 -76.52
C LEU A 208 -27.18 -19.48 -75.94
N ARG A 209 -26.51 -18.68 -76.79
CA ARG A 209 -25.76 -17.49 -76.34
C ARG A 209 -26.67 -16.43 -75.71
N LEU A 210 -27.90 -16.24 -76.20
CA LEU A 210 -28.88 -15.35 -75.58
C LEU A 210 -29.27 -15.82 -74.18
N ASN A 211 -29.48 -17.13 -73.98
CA ASN A 211 -29.75 -17.69 -72.66
C ASN A 211 -28.54 -17.58 -71.72
N GLU A 212 -27.31 -17.81 -72.20
CA GLU A 212 -26.08 -17.60 -71.43
C GLU A 212 -25.90 -16.14 -71.01
N VAL A 213 -26.10 -15.19 -71.92
CA VAL A 213 -26.03 -13.74 -71.63
C VAL A 213 -27.16 -13.30 -70.69
N SER A 214 -28.37 -13.85 -70.83
CA SER A 214 -29.48 -13.59 -69.91
C SER A 214 -29.18 -14.09 -68.49
N GLY A 215 -28.62 -15.30 -68.35
CA GLY A 215 -28.18 -15.83 -67.06
C GLY A 215 -27.08 -14.98 -66.42
N GLN A 216 -26.08 -14.55 -67.21
CA GLN A 216 -25.03 -13.65 -66.74
C GLN A 216 -25.59 -12.27 -66.31
N LEU A 217 -26.61 -11.75 -66.99
CA LEU A 217 -27.32 -10.53 -66.58
C LEU A 217 -28.10 -10.72 -65.27
N GLU A 218 -28.76 -11.85 -65.08
CA GLU A 218 -29.44 -12.17 -63.81
C GLU A 218 -28.44 -12.28 -62.66
N ASP A 219 -27.35 -13.02 -62.81
CA ASP A 219 -26.27 -13.14 -61.82
C ASP A 219 -25.64 -11.78 -61.49
N GLN A 220 -25.34 -10.95 -62.49
CA GLN A 220 -24.84 -9.59 -62.26
C GLN A 220 -25.87 -8.71 -61.54
N SER A 221 -27.17 -8.82 -61.86
CA SER A 221 -28.23 -8.08 -61.16
C SER A 221 -28.36 -8.51 -59.69
N ALA A 222 -28.17 -9.80 -59.40
CA ALA A 222 -28.18 -10.36 -58.06
C ALA A 222 -26.94 -9.89 -57.26
N GLU A 223 -25.76 -9.86 -57.87
CA GLU A 223 -24.54 -9.39 -57.21
C GLU A 223 -24.55 -7.87 -56.99
N ILE A 224 -24.99 -7.07 -57.97
CA ILE A 224 -25.25 -5.64 -57.78
C ILE A 224 -26.22 -5.43 -56.61
N SER A 225 -27.24 -6.27 -56.46
CA SER A 225 -28.18 -6.22 -55.33
C SER A 225 -27.56 -6.63 -53.99
N ARG A 226 -26.59 -7.55 -53.95
CA ARG A 226 -25.79 -7.86 -52.75
C ARG A 226 -24.88 -6.69 -52.38
N VAL A 227 -24.10 -6.19 -53.35
CA VAL A 227 -23.17 -5.07 -53.18
C VAL A 227 -23.91 -3.81 -52.72
N LYS A 228 -25.10 -3.52 -53.27
CA LYS A 228 -25.92 -2.39 -52.82
C LYS A 228 -26.32 -2.51 -51.34
N ARG A 229 -26.81 -3.69 -50.91
CA ARG A 229 -27.17 -3.93 -49.50
C ARG A 229 -25.95 -3.90 -48.56
N ALA A 230 -24.79 -4.32 -49.03
CA ALA A 230 -23.54 -4.22 -48.27
C ALA A 230 -23.11 -2.76 -48.12
N LYS A 231 -23.20 -1.98 -49.20
CA LYS A 231 -22.95 -0.53 -49.19
C LYS A 231 -23.91 0.20 -48.23
N GLU A 232 -25.22 -0.04 -48.33
CA GLU A 232 -26.24 0.58 -47.49
C GLU A 232 -26.01 0.32 -45.99
N LYS A 233 -25.51 -0.88 -45.63
CA LYS A 233 -25.07 -1.18 -44.26
C LYS A 233 -23.82 -0.39 -43.86
N LEU A 234 -22.78 -0.40 -44.69
CA LEU A 234 -21.54 0.32 -44.40
C LEU A 234 -21.76 1.85 -44.32
N GLU A 235 -22.70 2.41 -45.08
CA GLU A 235 -23.10 3.82 -44.97
C GLU A 235 -23.83 4.11 -43.64
N ALA A 236 -24.66 3.18 -43.15
CA ALA A 236 -25.28 3.27 -41.82
C ALA A 236 -24.24 3.12 -40.68
N ASP A 237 -23.33 2.14 -40.78
CA ASP A 237 -22.25 1.94 -39.82
C ASP A 237 -21.33 3.18 -39.74
N VAL A 238 -21.00 3.79 -40.89
CA VAL A 238 -20.23 5.05 -40.97
C VAL A 238 -21.01 6.23 -40.37
N PHE A 239 -22.33 6.28 -40.51
CA PHE A 239 -23.16 7.32 -39.87
C PHE A 239 -23.17 7.16 -38.34
N GLU A 240 -23.36 5.94 -37.84
CA GLU A 240 -23.33 5.67 -36.39
C GLU A 240 -21.94 5.93 -35.79
N LEU A 241 -20.86 5.59 -36.50
CA LEU A 241 -19.49 5.89 -36.10
C LEU A 241 -19.21 7.40 -36.09
N ARG A 242 -19.72 8.17 -37.06
CA ARG A 242 -19.62 9.65 -37.06
C ARG A 242 -20.32 10.27 -35.86
N TYR A 243 -21.57 9.85 -35.58
CA TYR A 243 -22.31 10.30 -34.40
C TYR A 243 -21.56 9.98 -33.09
N LYS A 244 -20.96 8.78 -32.99
CA LYS A 244 -20.12 8.39 -31.84
C LYS A 244 -18.84 9.22 -31.72
N VAL A 245 -18.24 9.67 -32.83
CA VAL A 245 -17.10 10.60 -32.80
C VAL A 245 -17.55 11.97 -32.33
N GLU A 246 -18.64 12.52 -32.85
CA GLU A 246 -19.17 13.83 -32.44
C GLU A 246 -19.56 13.89 -30.94
N ASP A 247 -20.19 12.84 -30.42
CA ASP A 247 -20.47 12.65 -28.99
C ASP A 247 -19.19 12.60 -28.12
N LYS A 248 -18.12 11.97 -28.64
CA LYS A 248 -16.83 11.88 -27.95
C LYS A 248 -16.05 13.19 -28.04
N ASP A 249 -16.10 13.91 -29.15
CA ASP A 249 -15.50 15.24 -29.30
C ASP A 249 -16.18 16.27 -28.40
N ALA A 250 -17.52 16.21 -28.25
CA ALA A 250 -18.25 17.00 -27.26
C ALA A 250 -17.81 16.67 -25.82
N SER A 251 -17.71 15.37 -25.49
CA SER A 251 -17.20 14.90 -24.19
C SER A 251 -15.76 15.36 -23.91
N ILE A 252 -14.91 15.37 -24.94
CA ILE A 252 -13.51 15.83 -24.89
C ILE A 252 -13.47 17.36 -24.71
N HIS A 253 -14.38 18.11 -25.34
CA HIS A 253 -14.47 19.55 -25.16
C HIS A 253 -14.84 19.93 -23.72
N GLU A 254 -15.84 19.26 -23.12
CA GLU A 254 -16.21 19.45 -21.72
C GLU A 254 -15.07 19.06 -20.76
N MET A 255 -14.43 17.91 -20.97
CA MET A 255 -13.24 17.54 -20.18
C MET A 255 -12.11 18.57 -20.30
N ASN A 256 -11.90 19.15 -21.48
CA ASN A 256 -10.90 20.20 -21.69
C ASN A 256 -11.27 21.52 -21.01
N THR A 257 -12.54 21.90 -20.87
CA THR A 257 -12.91 23.08 -20.07
C THR A 257 -12.62 22.83 -18.58
N VAL A 258 -12.98 21.67 -18.04
CA VAL A 258 -12.67 21.27 -16.66
C VAL A 258 -11.15 21.23 -16.41
N ILE A 259 -10.36 20.66 -17.31
CA ILE A 259 -8.89 20.65 -17.22
C ILE A 259 -8.32 22.08 -17.20
N ASN A 260 -8.85 22.99 -18.03
CA ASN A 260 -8.44 24.40 -18.03
C ASN A 260 -8.81 25.13 -16.72
N GLU A 261 -9.93 24.81 -16.09
CA GLU A 261 -10.29 25.35 -14.77
C GLU A 261 -9.40 24.82 -13.65
N GLN A 262 -9.14 23.50 -13.62
CA GLN A 262 -8.22 22.93 -12.63
C GLN A 262 -6.79 23.42 -12.82
N SER A 263 -6.33 23.61 -14.06
CA SER A 263 -5.04 24.24 -14.37
C SER A 263 -4.95 25.67 -13.78
N LYS A 264 -5.95 26.53 -14.03
CA LYS A 264 -6.04 27.87 -13.41
C LYS A 264 -6.07 27.82 -11.88
N ARG A 265 -6.64 26.76 -11.28
CA ARG A 265 -6.66 26.55 -9.82
C ARG A 265 -5.30 26.10 -9.30
N ILE A 266 -4.58 25.25 -10.01
CA ILE A 266 -3.21 24.82 -9.70
C ILE A 266 -2.28 26.04 -9.72
N THR A 267 -2.29 26.86 -10.77
CA THR A 267 -1.42 28.05 -10.86
C THR A 267 -1.64 29.05 -9.72
N ARG A 268 -2.88 29.18 -9.21
CA ARG A 268 -3.16 29.98 -8.01
C ARG A 268 -2.52 29.37 -6.76
N LEU A 269 -2.72 28.07 -6.53
CA LEU A 269 -2.13 27.38 -5.38
C LEU A 269 -0.59 27.33 -5.43
N GLU A 270 0.00 27.25 -6.63
CA GLU A 270 1.46 27.36 -6.83
C GLU A 270 1.98 28.75 -6.46
N GLN A 271 1.24 29.81 -6.80
CA GLN A 271 1.55 31.17 -6.39
C GLN A 271 1.36 31.37 -4.88
N ASP A 272 0.28 30.85 -4.28
CA ASP A 272 0.07 30.87 -2.82
C ASP A 272 1.23 30.15 -2.08
N VAL A 273 1.65 28.97 -2.55
CA VAL A 273 2.79 28.22 -2.00
C VAL A 273 4.11 28.97 -2.18
N LYS A 274 4.31 29.67 -3.30
CA LYS A 274 5.49 30.50 -3.55
C LYS A 274 5.53 31.69 -2.59
N ASP A 275 4.41 32.38 -2.39
CA ASP A 275 4.35 33.53 -1.48
C ASP A 275 4.54 33.10 -0.02
N GLN A 276 3.95 31.98 0.40
CA GLN A 276 4.22 31.35 1.70
C GLN A 276 5.70 30.98 1.88
N LYS A 277 6.38 30.46 0.84
CA LYS A 277 7.85 30.26 0.88
C LYS A 277 8.58 31.59 1.12
N THR A 278 8.23 32.68 0.42
CA THR A 278 8.90 33.98 0.66
C THR A 278 8.64 34.56 2.05
N ILE A 279 7.53 34.20 2.71
CA ILE A 279 7.26 34.55 4.12
C ILE A 279 8.14 33.71 5.03
N ASN A 280 8.22 32.39 4.79
CA ASN A 280 9.03 31.47 5.59
C ASN A 280 10.53 31.80 5.46
N ASP A 281 11.01 32.17 4.27
CA ASP A 281 12.39 32.63 4.02
C ASP A 281 12.73 33.92 4.78
N LYS A 282 11.76 34.80 5.04
CA LYS A 282 11.95 36.01 5.88
C LYS A 282 12.04 35.62 7.35
N ILE A 283 11.12 34.77 7.83
CA ILE A 283 11.11 34.27 9.21
C ILE A 283 12.41 33.50 9.51
N GLN A 284 12.90 32.68 8.57
CA GLN A 284 14.17 31.98 8.70
C GLN A 284 15.34 32.97 8.78
N LYS A 285 15.38 34.01 7.94
CA LYS A 285 16.42 35.06 8.01
C LYS A 285 16.37 35.87 9.31
N GLU A 286 15.19 36.12 9.86
CA GLU A 286 15.03 36.75 11.18
C GLU A 286 15.48 35.83 12.32
N TYR A 287 15.18 34.53 12.21
CA TYR A 287 15.67 33.50 13.12
C TYR A 287 17.21 33.40 13.07
N ASP A 288 17.81 33.28 11.90
CA ASP A 288 19.26 33.22 11.69
C ASP A 288 19.97 34.50 12.19
N GLN A 289 19.34 35.67 12.00
CA GLN A 289 19.81 36.93 12.60
C GLN A 289 19.74 36.92 14.12
N ASN A 290 18.75 36.27 14.73
CA ASN A 290 18.63 36.18 16.19
C ASN A 290 19.55 35.09 16.78
N VAL A 291 19.80 33.99 16.06
CA VAL A 291 20.82 33.00 16.39
C VAL A 291 22.21 33.64 16.34
N THR A 292 22.53 34.41 15.28
CA THR A 292 23.83 35.09 15.18
C THR A 292 24.00 36.24 16.17
N LYS A 293 22.93 36.94 16.57
CA LYS A 293 22.97 37.88 17.73
C LYS A 293 23.24 37.13 19.04
N THR A 294 22.60 36.00 19.26
CA THR A 294 22.79 35.17 20.47
C THR A 294 24.20 34.62 20.55
N ALA A 295 24.72 34.10 19.43
CA ALA A 295 26.11 33.64 19.31
C ALA A 295 27.10 34.77 19.62
N LYS A 296 26.90 35.97 19.04
CA LYS A 296 27.73 37.15 19.34
C LYS A 296 27.68 37.55 20.81
N LEU A 297 26.50 37.59 21.44
CA LEU A 297 26.38 37.88 22.88
C LEU A 297 27.08 36.82 23.75
N GLN A 298 27.11 35.56 23.31
CA GLN A 298 27.82 34.48 23.99
C GLN A 298 29.33 34.55 23.76
N ASP A 299 29.78 34.93 22.57
CA ASP A 299 31.19 35.23 22.28
C ASP A 299 31.66 36.48 23.04
N ASP A 300 30.85 37.54 23.12
CA ASP A 300 31.14 38.74 23.92
C ASP A 300 31.23 38.41 25.42
N TYR A 301 30.39 37.51 25.92
CA TYR A 301 30.47 36.97 27.29
C TYR A 301 31.73 36.12 27.50
N ASN A 302 32.07 35.24 26.55
CA ASN A 302 33.30 34.45 26.57
C ASN A 302 34.55 35.35 26.48
N ASN A 303 34.50 36.42 25.69
CA ASN A 303 35.55 37.42 25.55
C ASN A 303 35.69 38.24 26.85
N ALA A 304 34.59 38.59 27.52
CA ALA A 304 34.64 39.22 28.84
C ALA A 304 35.28 38.30 29.89
N LEU A 305 34.94 37.00 29.90
CA LEU A 305 35.61 36.00 30.74
C LEU A 305 37.09 35.84 30.37
N PHE A 306 37.43 35.86 29.09
CA PHE A 306 38.81 35.78 28.61
C PHE A 306 39.61 37.03 28.99
N GLU A 307 39.07 38.24 28.85
CA GLU A 307 39.73 39.48 29.29
C GLU A 307 39.85 39.55 30.83
N ILE A 308 38.95 38.94 31.60
CA ILE A 308 39.10 38.77 33.05
C ILE A 308 40.26 37.79 33.38
N ASP A 309 40.36 36.66 32.68
CA ASP A 309 41.41 35.66 32.92
C ASP A 309 42.79 36.12 32.40
N LYS A 310 42.82 36.76 31.23
CA LYS A 310 43.94 37.52 30.68
C LYS A 310 44.33 38.67 31.59
N GLY A 311 43.39 39.38 32.21
CA GLY A 311 43.66 40.40 33.21
C GLY A 311 44.33 39.83 34.47
N LYS A 312 43.91 38.65 34.93
CA LYS A 312 44.59 37.92 36.02
C LYS A 312 45.99 37.45 35.62
N LYS A 313 46.14 36.89 34.41
CA LYS A 313 47.43 36.46 33.86
C LYS A 313 48.37 37.65 33.69
N GLN A 314 47.93 38.76 33.10
CA GLN A 314 48.68 40.01 32.99
C GLN A 314 49.03 40.60 34.36
N PHE A 315 48.20 40.44 35.39
CA PHE A 315 48.56 40.85 36.76
C PHE A 315 49.67 39.96 37.35
N GLN A 316 49.64 38.65 37.09
CA GLN A 316 50.69 37.70 37.50
C GLN A 316 51.98 37.89 36.68
N GLU A 317 51.88 38.07 35.37
CA GLU A 317 52.96 38.39 34.45
C GLU A 317 53.58 39.73 34.83
N LYS A 318 52.82 40.78 35.13
CA LYS A 318 53.40 42.06 35.61
C LYS A 318 54.10 41.92 36.96
N LEU A 319 53.66 41.00 37.82
CA LEU A 319 54.37 40.62 39.06
C LEU A 319 55.69 39.88 38.81
N ILE A 320 55.85 39.24 37.64
CA ILE A 320 57.08 38.59 37.17
C ILE A 320 57.95 39.60 36.41
N ASP A 321 57.36 40.39 35.50
CA ASP A 321 58.00 41.44 34.71
C ASP A 321 58.63 42.52 35.58
N ILE A 322 58.05 42.87 36.74
CA ILE A 322 58.67 43.83 37.67
C ILE A 322 60.01 43.27 38.16
N LYS A 323 60.07 41.99 38.55
CA LYS A 323 61.32 41.32 38.95
C LYS A 323 62.28 41.13 37.77
N ALA A 324 61.75 40.71 36.62
CA ALA A 324 62.55 40.50 35.42
C ALA A 324 63.12 41.81 34.88
N SER A 325 62.41 42.93 35.02
CA SER A 325 62.88 44.26 34.63
C SER A 325 63.90 44.82 35.63
N GLU A 326 63.78 44.51 36.93
CA GLU A 326 64.85 44.77 37.91
C GLU A 326 66.16 44.05 37.51
N ASP A 327 66.08 42.77 37.12
CA ASP A 327 67.22 41.99 36.61
C ASP A 327 67.71 42.43 35.21
N GLU A 328 66.81 42.85 34.32
CA GLU A 328 67.14 43.18 32.92
C GLU A 328 67.64 44.61 32.73
N VAL A 329 67.24 45.56 33.60
CA VAL A 329 67.93 46.86 33.74
C VAL A 329 69.40 46.67 34.16
N LEU A 330 69.71 45.59 34.88
CA LEU A 330 71.08 45.19 35.19
C LEU A 330 71.83 44.65 33.96
N ARG A 331 71.14 43.96 33.03
CA ARG A 331 71.73 43.40 31.80
C ARG A 331 71.88 44.41 30.68
N LEU A 332 70.87 45.21 30.38
CA LEU A 332 70.87 46.15 29.24
C LEU A 332 71.96 47.22 29.35
N LYS A 333 72.36 47.60 30.57
CA LYS A 333 73.55 48.43 30.82
C LYS A 333 74.85 47.83 30.26
N ASN A 334 74.97 46.50 30.21
CA ASN A 334 76.16 45.80 29.76
C ASN A 334 76.18 45.54 28.24
N ASP A 335 75.01 45.44 27.60
CA ASP A 335 74.91 45.11 26.16
C ASP A 335 74.84 46.32 25.24
N ILE A 336 74.41 47.49 25.71
CA ILE A 336 74.56 48.77 24.99
C ILE A 336 76.05 49.03 24.63
N SER A 337 76.97 48.63 25.52
CA SER A 337 78.43 48.69 25.32
C SER A 337 78.95 47.81 24.17
N LYS A 338 78.17 46.82 23.72
CA LYS A 338 78.54 45.86 22.66
C LYS A 338 77.97 46.28 21.30
N VAL A 339 76.69 46.69 21.25
CA VAL A 339 75.99 47.02 20.00
C VAL A 339 76.65 48.18 19.25
N MET A 340 77.17 49.19 19.97
CA MET A 340 77.90 50.31 19.34
C MET A 340 79.10 49.87 18.48
N LYS A 341 79.73 48.72 18.78
CA LYS A 341 80.92 48.23 18.06
C LYS A 341 80.62 47.47 16.76
N LEU A 342 79.36 47.11 16.51
CA LEU A 342 78.96 46.36 15.31
C LEU A 342 78.42 47.26 14.20
N LYS A 343 78.00 48.50 14.52
CA LYS A 343 77.49 49.45 13.53
C LYS A 343 78.55 49.82 12.47
N ASP A 344 79.75 50.16 12.93
CA ASP A 344 80.85 50.67 12.09
C ASP A 344 81.39 49.66 11.05
N ILE A 345 81.04 48.38 11.18
CA ILE A 345 81.51 47.31 10.28
C ILE A 345 80.60 47.17 9.04
N LEU A 346 79.32 47.54 9.15
CA LEU A 346 78.32 47.29 8.09
C LEU A 346 78.30 48.36 6.98
N GLU A 347 78.64 49.62 7.28
CA GLU A 347 78.64 50.70 6.29
C GLU A 347 79.63 50.47 5.13
N LYS A 348 80.67 49.67 5.32
CA LYS A 348 81.69 49.38 4.29
C LYS A 348 81.29 48.35 3.23
N LYS A 349 80.15 47.66 3.35
CA LYS A 349 79.73 46.62 2.37
C LYS A 349 78.84 47.10 1.23
N VAL A 350 78.38 48.36 1.23
CA VAL A 350 77.40 48.85 0.24
C VAL A 350 78.05 49.25 -1.09
N LEU A 351 79.38 49.44 -1.15
CA LEU A 351 80.04 50.04 -2.31
C LEU A 351 80.34 49.09 -3.50
N SER A 352 80.28 47.76 -3.32
CA SER A 352 80.72 46.81 -4.37
C SER A 352 79.61 46.29 -5.29
N SER A 353 78.34 46.57 -5.01
CA SER A 353 77.20 45.92 -5.69
C SER A 353 76.73 46.57 -7.00
N ASN A 354 77.48 47.55 -7.54
CA ASN A 354 77.02 48.45 -8.60
C ASN A 354 77.78 48.34 -9.94
N GLN A 355 78.63 47.32 -10.15
CA GLN A 355 79.46 47.20 -11.37
C GLN A 355 79.09 46.07 -12.34
N GLU A 356 78.26 45.09 -11.95
CA GLU A 356 77.97 43.90 -12.78
C GLU A 356 76.76 44.08 -13.73
N LYS A 357 76.44 45.31 -14.16
CA LYS A 357 75.15 45.61 -14.83
C LYS A 357 75.18 45.84 -16.34
N ASP A 358 76.36 46.04 -16.94
CA ASP A 358 76.47 46.56 -18.31
C ASP A 358 76.89 45.52 -19.37
N GLU A 359 77.45 44.36 -18.97
CA GLU A 359 78.11 43.43 -19.91
C GLU A 359 77.14 42.56 -20.76
N LEU A 360 75.89 42.35 -20.32
CA LEU A 360 74.91 41.49 -21.00
C LEU A 360 74.27 42.07 -22.27
N THR A 361 74.81 43.16 -22.82
CA THR A 361 74.25 43.84 -24.01
C THR A 361 74.86 43.43 -25.36
N MET A 362 75.89 42.56 -25.36
CA MET A 362 76.78 42.38 -26.53
C MET A 362 76.39 41.25 -27.51
N GLU A 363 75.51 40.30 -27.16
CA GLU A 363 75.24 39.11 -28.00
C GLU A 363 74.33 39.37 -29.22
N LYS A 364 73.70 40.55 -29.33
CA LYS A 364 72.68 40.84 -30.35
C LYS A 364 73.20 41.03 -31.79
N ALA A 365 74.52 40.94 -32.01
CA ALA A 365 75.16 41.34 -33.27
C ALA A 365 75.39 40.21 -34.30
N ASN A 366 75.68 38.97 -33.87
CA ASN A 366 76.33 37.98 -34.74
C ASN A 366 75.44 37.22 -35.74
N MET A 367 74.11 37.34 -35.68
CA MET A 367 73.17 36.53 -36.48
C MET A 367 72.63 37.22 -37.76
N ARG A 368 73.39 38.16 -38.36
CA ARG A 368 72.94 38.89 -39.58
C ARG A 368 73.89 38.84 -40.79
N GLN A 369 74.94 38.01 -40.78
CA GLN A 369 75.98 38.00 -41.82
C GLN A 369 76.28 36.60 -42.40
N ARG A 370 75.24 35.81 -42.74
CA ARG A 370 75.45 34.43 -43.27
C ARG A 370 74.55 33.99 -44.44
N ILE A 371 73.61 34.80 -44.90
CA ILE A 371 72.57 34.37 -45.88
C ILE A 371 72.82 34.91 -47.32
N ALA A 372 73.71 35.89 -47.51
CA ALA A 372 73.77 36.69 -48.75
C ALA A 372 75.00 36.43 -49.67
N ILE A 373 75.54 35.20 -49.73
CA ILE A 373 76.75 34.87 -50.52
C ILE A 373 76.62 33.62 -51.41
N LEU A 374 75.70 32.68 -51.10
CA LEU A 374 75.57 31.40 -51.83
C LEU A 374 74.84 31.49 -53.19
N GLU A 375 74.43 32.69 -53.62
CA GLU A 375 73.79 32.91 -54.93
C GLU A 375 74.78 33.24 -56.06
N ARG A 376 76.07 32.87 -55.90
CA ARG A 376 77.17 33.31 -56.77
C ARG A 376 77.99 32.19 -57.43
N GLU A 377 77.43 30.99 -57.51
CA GLU A 377 78.10 29.76 -58.00
C GLU A 377 77.62 29.32 -59.40
N ILE A 378 77.13 30.26 -60.24
CA ILE A 378 76.44 29.96 -61.51
C ILE A 378 77.26 30.34 -62.78
N ASP A 379 78.37 31.08 -62.67
CA ASP A 379 79.06 31.68 -63.84
C ASP A 379 80.18 30.83 -64.49
N ASP A 380 80.75 29.82 -63.83
CA ASP A 380 82.05 29.24 -64.25
C ASP A 380 82.01 28.14 -65.35
N TYR A 381 80.84 27.66 -65.78
CA TYR A 381 80.72 26.52 -66.72
C TYR A 381 80.49 26.89 -68.20
N LYS A 382 81.11 27.96 -68.72
CA LYS A 382 80.92 28.44 -70.12
C LYS A 382 82.20 28.80 -70.90
N ARG A 383 83.31 28.06 -70.75
CA ARG A 383 84.61 28.42 -71.38
C ARG A 383 85.48 27.31 -72.03
N PHE A 384 84.92 26.16 -72.44
CA PHE A 384 85.71 25.03 -72.97
C PHE A 384 85.10 24.34 -74.23
N ALA A 385 84.80 25.09 -75.30
CA ALA A 385 84.05 24.54 -76.46
C ALA A 385 84.54 24.95 -77.88
N ASP A 386 85.66 25.66 -78.04
CA ASP A 386 86.01 26.34 -79.31
C ASP A 386 87.33 25.94 -80.01
N GLU A 387 88.13 24.99 -79.48
CA GLU A 387 89.51 24.78 -79.99
C GLU A 387 89.69 23.70 -81.09
N ASP A 388 88.80 22.72 -81.24
CA ASP A 388 89.00 21.52 -82.10
C ASP A 388 88.88 21.73 -83.64
N LYS A 389 89.17 22.93 -84.17
CA LYS A 389 88.77 23.32 -85.54
C LYS A 389 89.89 23.62 -86.55
N ARG A 390 91.12 23.10 -86.37
CA ARG A 390 92.29 23.45 -87.24
C ARG A 390 93.33 22.31 -87.43
N ALA A 391 93.05 21.27 -88.22
CA ALA A 391 93.98 20.12 -88.33
C ALA A 391 94.18 19.44 -89.71
N ILE A 392 93.50 19.84 -90.81
CA ILE A 392 93.56 19.10 -92.10
C ILE A 392 93.63 20.06 -93.29
N ASP A 393 94.83 20.28 -93.88
CA ASP A 393 94.96 21.11 -95.10
C ASP A 393 96.25 20.92 -95.95
N THR A 394 96.97 19.78 -95.85
CA THR A 394 98.26 19.59 -96.56
C THR A 394 98.53 18.17 -97.08
N VAL A 395 98.56 18.01 -98.42
CA VAL A 395 99.48 17.20 -99.27
C VAL A 395 98.89 17.19 -100.70
N ASN A 396 99.52 17.87 -101.68
CA ASN A 396 98.98 17.95 -103.05
C ASN A 396 99.98 18.43 -104.13
N LYS A 397 100.95 17.58 -104.55
CA LYS A 397 101.80 17.72 -105.77
C LYS A 397 102.83 16.58 -105.91
N GLU A 398 102.94 15.99 -107.11
CA GLU A 398 104.19 15.72 -107.87
C GLU A 398 103.95 14.74 -109.05
N LYS A 399 104.34 15.14 -110.28
CA LYS A 399 104.31 14.33 -111.52
C LYS A 399 104.93 15.12 -112.69
N ASP A 400 105.91 14.54 -113.41
CA ASP A 400 106.22 14.66 -114.87
C ASP A 400 107.73 14.38 -115.19
N ILE A 401 108.09 14.39 -116.49
CA ILE A 401 109.46 14.31 -117.09
C ILE A 401 110.09 12.90 -117.26
N LEU A 402 109.92 12.25 -118.45
CA LEU A 402 110.96 11.42 -119.13
C LEU A 402 110.54 10.92 -120.55
N ASN A 403 110.85 11.61 -121.67
CA ASN A 403 110.50 11.10 -123.03
C ASN A 403 111.25 11.80 -124.21
N LYS A 404 111.98 11.08 -125.09
CA LYS A 404 112.33 11.55 -126.48
C LYS A 404 113.10 10.64 -127.48
N ASN A 405 114.17 9.93 -127.09
CA ASN A 405 115.42 10.00 -127.88
C ASN A 405 115.87 8.72 -128.67
N ILE A 406 115.32 8.44 -129.87
CA ILE A 406 115.79 7.43 -130.84
C ILE A 406 115.52 7.89 -132.29
N GLN A 407 116.35 7.53 -133.31
CA GLN A 407 115.96 7.72 -134.73
C GLN A 407 116.69 6.99 -135.89
N ARG A 408 118.03 6.90 -135.93
CA ARG A 408 118.76 7.56 -137.06
C ARG A 408 119.63 6.72 -138.06
N GLN A 409 119.37 5.44 -138.34
CA GLN A 409 120.44 4.51 -138.83
C GLN A 409 120.16 3.60 -140.08
N GLN A 410 119.45 4.04 -141.12
CA GLN A 410 118.61 3.11 -141.93
C GLN A 410 118.87 2.93 -143.48
N ALA A 411 120.04 3.24 -144.05
CA ALA A 411 120.11 3.58 -145.49
C ALA A 411 120.39 2.48 -146.58
N VAL A 412 121.19 1.43 -146.34
CA VAL A 412 122.05 0.83 -147.42
C VAL A 412 121.46 -0.40 -148.19
N ALA A 413 120.45 -1.10 -147.68
CA ALA A 413 120.25 -2.54 -147.97
C ALA A 413 119.48 -2.95 -149.27
N ARG A 414 119.64 -2.30 -150.43
CA ARG A 414 118.66 -2.46 -151.56
C ARG A 414 119.01 -3.36 -152.76
N ASP A 415 120.25 -3.41 -153.26
CA ASP A 415 120.44 -3.74 -154.69
C ASP A 415 120.60 -5.23 -155.10
N GLN A 416 120.83 -6.17 -154.18
CA GLN A 416 121.04 -7.60 -154.55
C GLN A 416 119.76 -8.33 -155.04
N LEU A 417 118.61 -7.66 -155.08
CA LEU A 417 117.29 -8.29 -155.00
C LEU A 417 116.79 -8.97 -156.30
N LYS A 418 117.38 -8.68 -157.46
CA LYS A 418 116.78 -9.02 -158.77
C LYS A 418 117.00 -10.46 -159.25
N LEU A 419 118.14 -11.08 -158.96
CA LEU A 419 118.46 -12.42 -159.50
C LEU A 419 117.58 -13.53 -158.90
N ILE A 420 117.05 -13.31 -157.69
CA ILE A 420 116.21 -14.25 -156.94
C ILE A 420 114.87 -14.52 -157.67
N GLN A 421 114.35 -13.55 -158.44
CA GLN A 421 112.96 -13.56 -158.92
C GLN A 421 112.62 -14.68 -159.92
N ILE A 422 113.60 -15.30 -160.60
CA ILE A 422 113.31 -16.29 -161.64
C ILE A 422 113.13 -17.70 -161.06
N GLN A 423 113.94 -18.11 -160.08
CA GLN A 423 113.76 -19.43 -159.43
C GLN A 423 112.54 -19.46 -158.50
N ASP A 424 112.22 -18.31 -157.89
CA ASP A 424 111.05 -18.08 -157.04
C ASP A 424 109.70 -18.43 -157.73
N GLN A 425 109.58 -18.21 -159.05
CA GLN A 425 108.34 -18.51 -159.79
C GLN A 425 108.03 -20.00 -159.94
N SER A 426 109.06 -20.87 -159.96
CA SER A 426 108.85 -22.33 -160.03
C SER A 426 108.37 -22.87 -158.68
N LYS A 427 109.05 -22.46 -157.60
CA LYS A 427 108.78 -22.88 -156.21
C LYS A 427 107.33 -22.57 -155.81
N LYS A 428 106.85 -21.36 -156.11
CA LYS A 428 105.50 -20.89 -155.80
C LYS A 428 104.36 -21.78 -156.32
N LYS A 429 104.56 -22.52 -157.41
CA LYS A 429 103.50 -23.36 -157.98
C LYS A 429 103.23 -24.62 -157.15
N LEU A 430 104.27 -25.23 -156.58
CA LEU A 430 104.14 -26.39 -155.68
C LEU A 430 103.76 -25.98 -154.26
N GLU A 431 104.13 -24.76 -153.83
CA GLU A 431 103.70 -24.21 -152.54
C GLU A 431 102.19 -23.98 -152.47
N LEU A 432 101.58 -23.46 -153.55
CA LEU A 432 100.13 -23.21 -153.61
C LEU A 432 99.28 -24.48 -153.42
N GLU A 433 99.70 -25.63 -153.96
CA GLU A 433 98.96 -26.88 -153.80
C GLU A 433 99.05 -27.39 -152.35
N LEU A 434 100.22 -27.29 -151.70
CA LEU A 434 100.38 -27.62 -150.28
C LEU A 434 99.57 -26.70 -149.36
N ASP A 435 99.56 -25.39 -149.62
CA ASP A 435 98.75 -24.43 -148.86
C ASP A 435 97.26 -24.77 -148.89
N THR A 436 96.72 -25.22 -150.02
CA THR A 436 95.29 -25.59 -150.09
C THR A 436 94.92 -26.75 -149.15
N PHE A 437 95.73 -27.81 -149.08
CA PHE A 437 95.49 -28.91 -148.14
C PHE A 437 95.67 -28.50 -146.67
N PHE A 438 96.63 -27.62 -146.37
CA PHE A 438 96.80 -27.07 -145.01
C PHE A 438 95.58 -26.23 -144.57
N ILE A 439 95.01 -25.43 -145.48
CA ILE A 439 93.81 -24.64 -145.22
C ILE A 439 92.60 -25.53 -144.89
N GLU A 440 92.42 -26.65 -145.60
CA GLU A 440 91.27 -27.54 -145.35
C GLU A 440 91.41 -28.37 -144.06
N SER A 441 92.62 -28.87 -143.75
CA SER A 441 92.89 -29.47 -142.43
C SER A 441 92.67 -28.47 -141.29
N GLY A 442 93.04 -27.20 -141.51
CA GLY A 442 92.80 -26.10 -140.57
C GLY A 442 91.31 -25.78 -140.34
N LYS A 443 90.45 -25.92 -141.37
CA LYS A 443 88.98 -25.77 -141.22
C LYS A 443 88.39 -26.88 -140.35
N GLN A 444 88.71 -28.14 -140.64
CA GLN A 444 88.16 -29.29 -139.91
C GLN A 444 88.51 -29.25 -138.42
N LYS A 445 89.76 -28.91 -138.06
CA LYS A 445 90.16 -28.77 -136.64
C LYS A 445 89.42 -27.66 -135.90
N LYS A 446 89.13 -26.53 -136.56
CA LYS A 446 88.34 -25.44 -135.95
C LYS A 446 86.90 -25.87 -135.68
N GLN A 447 86.29 -26.61 -136.60
CA GLN A 447 84.90 -27.06 -136.45
C GLN A 447 84.74 -28.11 -135.34
N ILE A 448 85.73 -29.01 -135.16
CA ILE A 448 85.75 -29.93 -134.02
C ILE A 448 85.83 -29.14 -132.70
N HIS A 449 86.75 -28.18 -132.59
CA HIS A 449 86.92 -27.39 -131.37
C HIS A 449 85.68 -26.55 -130.99
N GLN A 450 84.92 -26.05 -131.97
CA GLN A 450 83.63 -25.38 -131.71
C GLN A 450 82.60 -26.33 -131.10
N LEU A 451 82.49 -27.57 -131.63
CA LEU A 451 81.55 -28.56 -131.11
C LEU A 451 81.94 -29.08 -129.71
N GLU A 452 83.24 -29.10 -129.38
CA GLU A 452 83.72 -29.39 -128.02
C GLU A 452 83.31 -28.28 -127.04
N LEU A 453 83.49 -27.02 -127.42
CA LEU A 453 83.07 -25.86 -126.60
C LEU A 453 81.54 -25.79 -126.43
N GLU A 454 80.76 -26.12 -127.46
CA GLU A 454 79.30 -26.19 -127.36
C GLU A 454 78.83 -27.34 -126.46
N ARG A 455 79.49 -28.52 -126.52
CA ARG A 455 79.23 -29.63 -125.59
C ARG A 455 79.46 -29.22 -124.14
N ASP A 456 80.61 -28.63 -123.85
CA ASP A 456 81.01 -28.34 -122.46
C ASP A 456 80.15 -27.22 -121.87
N ARG A 457 79.82 -26.19 -122.66
CA ARG A 457 78.83 -25.18 -122.27
C ARG A 457 77.46 -25.78 -121.95
N LEU A 458 76.96 -26.71 -122.77
CA LEU A 458 75.67 -27.35 -122.52
C LEU A 458 75.68 -28.24 -121.27
N ALA A 459 76.83 -28.81 -120.92
CA ALA A 459 77.00 -29.55 -119.66
C ALA A 459 77.00 -28.60 -118.43
N GLU A 460 77.64 -27.43 -118.54
CA GLU A 460 77.59 -26.37 -117.51
C GLU A 460 76.15 -25.85 -117.32
N GLU A 461 75.45 -25.50 -118.41
CA GLU A 461 74.05 -25.07 -118.37
C GLU A 461 73.12 -26.14 -117.77
N GLN A 462 73.36 -27.43 -118.07
CA GLN A 462 72.63 -28.54 -117.44
C GLN A 462 72.91 -28.64 -115.94
N GLN A 463 74.17 -28.44 -115.51
CA GLN A 463 74.55 -28.53 -114.11
C GLN A 463 74.01 -27.36 -113.29
N GLU A 464 74.02 -26.13 -113.83
CA GLU A 464 73.36 -24.98 -113.20
C GLU A 464 71.85 -25.20 -113.06
N LEU A 465 71.17 -25.63 -114.14
CA LEU A 465 69.73 -25.92 -114.09
C LEU A 465 69.40 -27.01 -113.05
N THR A 466 70.20 -28.09 -113.00
CA THR A 466 70.03 -29.16 -112.01
C THR A 466 70.14 -28.61 -110.59
N LYS A 467 71.17 -27.80 -110.30
CA LYS A 467 71.33 -27.17 -108.99
C LYS A 467 70.16 -26.25 -108.64
N THR A 468 69.69 -25.41 -109.56
CA THR A 468 68.53 -24.54 -109.27
C THR A 468 67.25 -25.34 -108.96
N ILE A 469 67.10 -26.55 -109.52
CA ILE A 469 65.98 -27.45 -109.17
C ILE A 469 66.14 -28.00 -107.75
N GLU A 470 67.35 -28.37 -107.34
CA GLU A 470 67.64 -28.82 -105.97
C GLU A 470 67.40 -27.69 -104.95
N ASP A 471 67.93 -26.49 -105.20
CA ASP A 471 67.73 -25.29 -104.37
C ASP A 471 66.21 -25.00 -104.19
N ASN A 472 65.43 -25.04 -105.28
CA ASN A 472 63.96 -24.85 -105.22
C ASN A 472 63.23 -25.98 -104.47
N LEU A 473 63.71 -27.22 -104.53
CA LEU A 473 63.13 -28.36 -103.80
C LEU A 473 63.42 -28.30 -102.29
N ASP A 474 64.50 -27.66 -101.87
CA ASP A 474 64.80 -27.37 -100.47
C ASP A 474 63.99 -26.19 -99.95
N ASP A 475 63.84 -25.11 -100.72
CA ASP A 475 62.94 -24.00 -100.42
C ASP A 475 61.49 -24.50 -100.22
N ILE A 476 61.00 -25.38 -101.11
CA ILE A 476 59.68 -26.02 -101.01
C ILE A 476 59.57 -26.92 -99.76
N ARG A 477 60.67 -27.54 -99.30
CA ARG A 477 60.68 -28.31 -98.05
C ARG A 477 60.63 -27.39 -96.83
N GLU A 478 61.39 -26.31 -96.80
CA GLU A 478 61.36 -25.32 -95.72
C GLU A 478 59.97 -24.68 -95.59
N LYS A 479 59.38 -24.21 -96.69
CA LYS A 479 58.04 -23.58 -96.62
C LYS A 479 56.96 -24.59 -96.20
N LYS A 480 57.10 -25.88 -96.53
CA LYS A 480 56.21 -26.95 -96.00
C LYS A 480 56.38 -27.13 -94.49
N GLY A 481 57.60 -27.01 -93.96
CA GLY A 481 57.86 -26.96 -92.51
C GLY A 481 57.14 -25.79 -91.85
N HIS A 482 57.36 -24.56 -92.32
CA HIS A 482 56.67 -23.37 -91.79
C HIS A 482 55.14 -23.48 -91.87
N ILE A 483 54.57 -24.06 -92.94
CA ILE A 483 53.12 -24.28 -93.06
C ILE A 483 52.62 -25.30 -92.01
N PHE A 484 53.43 -26.29 -91.63
CA PHE A 484 53.10 -27.22 -90.55
C PHE A 484 53.13 -26.53 -89.18
N ASP A 485 54.17 -25.75 -88.89
CA ASP A 485 54.29 -25.02 -87.61
C ASP A 485 53.21 -23.94 -87.44
N LEU A 486 52.85 -23.24 -88.53
CA LEU A 486 51.72 -22.30 -88.54
C LEU A 486 50.38 -23.02 -88.30
N LYS A 487 50.16 -24.21 -88.89
CA LYS A 487 48.96 -25.02 -88.59
C LYS A 487 48.93 -25.53 -87.15
N LYS A 488 50.08 -25.87 -86.58
CA LYS A 488 50.20 -26.28 -85.18
C LYS A 488 49.89 -25.13 -84.23
N THR A 489 50.47 -23.95 -84.45
CA THR A 489 50.19 -22.75 -83.64
C THR A 489 48.75 -22.26 -83.79
N ILE A 490 48.12 -22.40 -84.97
CA ILE A 490 46.68 -22.17 -85.15
C ILE A 490 45.86 -23.11 -84.25
N THR A 491 46.09 -24.43 -84.30
CA THR A 491 45.30 -25.38 -83.49
C THR A 491 45.56 -25.25 -81.99
N GLU A 492 46.78 -24.91 -81.57
CA GLU A 492 47.08 -24.53 -80.18
C GLU A 492 46.31 -23.28 -79.74
N ASN A 493 46.18 -22.27 -80.60
CA ASN A 493 45.45 -21.04 -80.29
C ASN A 493 43.92 -21.22 -80.34
N GLU A 494 43.39 -22.03 -81.26
CA GLU A 494 41.98 -22.46 -81.24
C GLU A 494 41.62 -23.18 -79.92
N ASN A 495 42.51 -24.06 -79.44
CA ASN A 495 42.32 -24.75 -78.17
C ASN A 495 42.35 -23.78 -76.97
N LYS A 496 43.27 -22.80 -76.96
CA LYS A 496 43.28 -21.73 -75.94
C LYS A 496 42.01 -20.89 -75.96
N ILE A 497 41.47 -20.56 -77.14
CA ILE A 497 40.21 -19.82 -77.30
C ILE A 497 39.04 -20.64 -76.71
N ARG A 498 38.92 -21.93 -77.02
CA ARG A 498 37.89 -22.81 -76.44
C ARG A 498 38.02 -22.92 -74.91
N GLN A 499 39.25 -23.03 -74.40
CA GLN A 499 39.50 -23.03 -72.95
C GLN A 499 39.05 -21.72 -72.30
N GLN A 500 39.35 -20.56 -72.89
CA GLN A 500 38.89 -19.27 -72.38
C GLN A 500 37.38 -19.08 -72.51
N GLN A 501 36.74 -19.58 -73.56
CA GLN A 501 35.28 -19.59 -73.69
C GLN A 501 34.63 -20.39 -72.56
N ASN A 502 35.09 -21.62 -72.30
CA ASN A 502 34.58 -22.45 -71.21
C ASN A 502 34.73 -21.78 -69.84
N VAL A 503 35.89 -21.15 -69.58
CA VAL A 503 36.15 -20.40 -68.34
C VAL A 503 35.25 -19.15 -68.23
N TYR A 504 35.04 -18.42 -69.34
CA TYR A 504 34.13 -17.28 -69.37
C TYR A 504 32.67 -17.70 -69.12
N GLU A 505 32.22 -18.82 -69.69
CA GLU A 505 30.87 -19.35 -69.46
C GLU A 505 30.67 -19.81 -68.01
N ALA A 506 31.67 -20.46 -67.40
CA ALA A 506 31.66 -20.79 -65.99
C ALA A 506 31.57 -19.53 -65.10
N ILE A 507 32.46 -18.55 -65.30
CA ILE A 507 32.46 -17.27 -64.56
C ILE A 507 31.12 -16.53 -64.77
N ARG A 508 30.52 -16.60 -65.95
CA ARG A 508 29.21 -16.00 -66.24
C ARG A 508 28.07 -16.73 -65.51
N ALA A 509 28.13 -18.06 -65.41
CA ALA A 509 27.19 -18.85 -64.62
C ALA A 509 27.31 -18.53 -63.12
N ASP A 510 28.53 -18.49 -62.58
CA ASP A 510 28.82 -18.15 -61.19
C ASP A 510 28.41 -16.71 -60.85
N ARG A 511 28.70 -15.75 -61.74
CA ARG A 511 28.23 -14.36 -61.57
C ARG A 511 26.70 -14.30 -61.52
N ASN A 512 26.01 -15.08 -62.34
CA ASN A 512 24.54 -15.10 -62.35
C ASN A 512 23.95 -15.84 -61.13
N SER A 513 24.61 -16.88 -60.59
CA SER A 513 24.19 -17.54 -59.36
C SER A 513 24.40 -16.64 -58.13
N LEU A 514 25.56 -15.97 -58.03
CA LEU A 514 25.86 -14.98 -57.00
C LEU A 514 24.93 -13.76 -57.08
N GLN A 515 24.61 -13.26 -58.29
CA GLN A 515 23.62 -12.20 -58.49
C GLN A 515 22.24 -12.61 -57.95
N LYS A 516 21.83 -13.87 -58.17
CA LYS A 516 20.57 -14.40 -57.65
C LYS A 516 20.58 -14.50 -56.12
N VAL A 517 21.64 -15.07 -55.53
CA VAL A 517 21.80 -15.17 -54.06
C VAL A 517 21.83 -13.78 -53.41
N LEU A 518 22.48 -12.79 -54.04
CA LEU A 518 22.47 -11.41 -53.60
C LEU A 518 21.06 -10.79 -53.64
N GLN A 519 20.27 -11.10 -54.68
CA GLN A 519 18.89 -10.64 -54.80
C GLN A 519 17.96 -11.30 -53.77
N GLU A 520 18.16 -12.58 -53.46
CA GLU A 520 17.44 -13.31 -52.40
C GLU A 520 17.81 -12.76 -51.01
N ALA A 521 19.10 -12.57 -50.72
CA ALA A 521 19.58 -12.02 -49.45
C ALA A 521 19.17 -10.54 -49.24
N THR A 522 19.10 -9.73 -50.30
CA THR A 522 18.59 -8.34 -50.19
C THR A 522 17.07 -8.29 -50.02
N ALA A 523 16.32 -9.22 -50.63
CA ALA A 523 14.89 -9.38 -50.36
C ALA A 523 14.63 -9.81 -48.91
N GLU A 524 15.41 -10.76 -48.38
CA GLU A 524 15.35 -11.18 -46.97
C GLU A 524 15.76 -10.05 -46.01
N CYS A 525 16.78 -9.27 -46.35
CA CYS A 525 17.10 -8.04 -45.60
C CYS A 525 15.91 -7.05 -45.60
N GLY A 526 15.14 -6.98 -46.68
CA GLY A 526 13.90 -6.20 -46.76
C GLY A 526 12.76 -6.78 -45.89
N GLU A 527 12.60 -8.11 -45.86
CA GLU A 527 11.71 -8.84 -44.95
C GLU A 527 12.05 -8.55 -43.48
N LEU A 528 13.32 -8.69 -43.10
CA LEU A 528 13.79 -8.51 -41.74
C LEU A 528 13.65 -7.05 -41.29
N ARG A 529 13.91 -6.07 -42.17
CA ARG A 529 13.63 -4.65 -41.88
C ARG A 529 12.13 -4.36 -41.71
N ARG A 530 11.24 -5.03 -42.46
CA ARG A 530 9.78 -4.96 -42.25
C ARG A 530 9.37 -5.57 -40.91
N LYS A 531 9.86 -6.77 -40.58
CA LYS A 531 9.62 -7.46 -39.29
C LYS A 531 10.13 -6.62 -38.11
N LEU A 532 11.33 -6.05 -38.21
CA LEU A 532 11.90 -5.14 -37.20
C LEU A 532 11.04 -3.88 -37.00
N LYS A 533 10.53 -3.26 -38.07
CA LYS A 533 9.60 -2.13 -37.95
C LYS A 533 8.30 -2.51 -37.24
N ILE A 534 7.73 -3.69 -37.50
CA ILE A 534 6.52 -4.17 -36.83
C ILE A 534 6.79 -4.40 -35.33
N VAL A 535 7.87 -5.12 -34.99
CA VAL A 535 8.28 -5.38 -33.60
C VAL A 535 8.61 -4.07 -32.86
N PHE A 536 9.18 -3.07 -33.54
CA PHE A 536 9.41 -1.74 -32.97
C PHE A 536 8.09 -1.03 -32.61
N HIS A 537 7.11 -1.00 -33.51
CA HIS A 537 5.80 -0.40 -33.20
C HIS A 537 5.08 -1.15 -32.07
N GLN A 538 5.15 -2.49 -32.05
CA GLN A 538 4.65 -3.30 -30.93
C GLN A 538 5.39 -2.98 -29.62
N THR A 539 6.69 -2.72 -29.66
CA THR A 539 7.49 -2.34 -28.49
C THR A 539 7.12 -0.96 -27.96
N GLU A 540 6.94 0.04 -28.83
CA GLU A 540 6.48 1.37 -28.40
C GLU A 540 5.03 1.33 -27.88
N GLN A 541 4.13 0.57 -28.53
CA GLN A 541 2.77 0.36 -28.03
C GLN A 541 2.77 -0.30 -26.64
N LEU A 542 3.61 -1.32 -26.42
CA LEU A 542 3.75 -1.98 -25.11
C LEU A 542 4.37 -1.05 -24.05
N LYS A 543 5.32 -0.18 -24.41
CA LYS A 543 5.84 0.86 -23.51
C LYS A 543 4.76 1.87 -23.11
N GLU A 544 3.92 2.28 -24.06
CA GLU A 544 2.83 3.21 -23.80
C GLU A 544 1.74 2.58 -22.91
N ASP A 545 1.38 1.32 -23.18
CA ASP A 545 0.53 0.48 -22.32
C ASP A 545 1.09 0.34 -20.89
N ILE A 546 2.40 0.12 -20.76
CA ILE A 546 3.10 0.08 -19.46
C ILE A 546 2.99 1.44 -18.78
N SER A 547 3.28 2.54 -19.47
CA SER A 547 3.20 3.89 -18.90
C SER A 547 1.78 4.26 -18.46
N VAL A 548 0.74 3.81 -19.19
CA VAL A 548 -0.66 3.96 -18.77
C VAL A 548 -0.95 3.12 -17.53
N LYS A 549 -0.47 1.86 -17.47
CA LYS A 549 -0.63 0.98 -16.30
C LYS A 549 0.12 1.51 -15.06
N GLU A 550 1.30 2.08 -15.21
CA GLU A 550 2.03 2.78 -14.14
C GLU A 550 1.24 3.98 -13.61
N LYS A 551 0.70 4.82 -14.50
CA LYS A 551 -0.16 5.97 -14.13
C LYS A 551 -1.46 5.53 -13.43
N LEU A 552 -1.98 4.34 -13.72
CA LEU A 552 -3.11 3.74 -13.00
C LEU A 552 -2.68 3.17 -11.65
N LEU A 553 -1.60 2.39 -11.60
CA LEU A 553 -1.04 1.84 -10.36
C LEU A 553 -0.72 2.94 -9.34
N ILE A 554 -0.15 4.07 -9.77
CA ILE A 554 0.12 5.23 -8.91
C ILE A 554 -1.19 5.86 -8.40
N LYS A 555 -2.28 5.87 -9.17
CA LYS A 555 -3.59 6.32 -8.67
C LYS A 555 -4.14 5.34 -7.63
N ASP A 556 -4.08 4.04 -7.90
CA ASP A 556 -4.59 3.00 -7.02
C ASP A 556 -3.79 2.93 -5.71
N GLU A 557 -2.46 3.08 -5.75
CA GLU A 557 -1.63 3.25 -4.55
C GLU A 557 -2.03 4.47 -3.73
N ASN A 558 -2.32 5.61 -4.38
CA ASN A 558 -2.74 6.83 -3.69
C ASN A 558 -4.14 6.67 -3.08
N ILE A 559 -5.04 5.93 -3.73
CA ILE A 559 -6.36 5.55 -3.19
C ILE A 559 -6.17 4.60 -2.00
N MET A 560 -5.35 3.56 -2.12
CA MET A 560 -5.02 2.63 -1.03
C MET A 560 -4.34 3.34 0.15
N ARG A 561 -3.50 4.34 -0.10
CA ARG A 561 -2.89 5.22 0.93
C ARG A 561 -3.91 6.15 1.61
N LYS A 562 -5.01 6.51 0.96
CA LYS A 562 -6.16 7.20 1.60
C LYS A 562 -6.97 6.22 2.43
N ILE A 563 -7.41 5.11 1.84
CA ILE A 563 -8.22 4.07 2.50
C ILE A 563 -7.50 3.50 3.73
N THR A 564 -6.17 3.31 3.70
CA THR A 564 -5.42 2.86 4.88
C THR A 564 -5.32 3.92 5.98
N LYS A 565 -5.21 5.21 5.65
CA LYS A 565 -5.30 6.30 6.63
C LYS A 565 -6.71 6.41 7.22
N GLU A 566 -7.75 6.35 6.40
CA GLU A 566 -9.15 6.33 6.83
C GLU A 566 -9.43 5.12 7.73
N LYS A 567 -8.93 3.93 7.39
CA LYS A 567 -9.00 2.73 8.22
C LYS A 567 -8.29 2.88 9.56
N GLU A 568 -7.15 3.56 9.62
CA GLU A 568 -6.44 3.80 10.88
C GLU A 568 -7.12 4.87 11.74
N ASN A 569 -7.64 5.94 11.12
CA ASN A 569 -8.49 6.92 11.80
C ASN A 569 -9.75 6.26 12.39
N LEU A 570 -10.47 5.44 11.60
CA LEU A 570 -11.64 4.69 12.05
C LEU A 570 -11.31 3.69 13.17
N LYS A 571 -10.13 3.05 13.15
CA LYS A 571 -9.65 2.26 14.31
C LYS A 571 -9.46 3.13 15.55
N ILE A 572 -8.87 4.32 15.42
CA ILE A 572 -8.63 5.25 16.53
C ILE A 572 -9.96 5.74 17.11
N GLU A 573 -10.93 6.07 16.25
CA GLU A 573 -12.30 6.43 16.63
C GLU A 573 -13.02 5.27 17.33
N VAL A 574 -12.96 4.05 16.78
CA VAL A 574 -13.54 2.84 17.41
C VAL A 574 -12.86 2.52 18.75
N MET A 575 -11.54 2.66 18.86
CA MET A 575 -10.82 2.45 20.11
C MET A 575 -11.14 3.52 21.15
N SER A 576 -11.29 4.78 20.73
CA SER A 576 -11.76 5.89 21.56
C SER A 576 -13.18 5.63 22.07
N GLY A 577 -14.10 5.25 21.18
CA GLY A 577 -15.48 4.87 21.53
C GLY A 577 -15.56 3.65 22.45
N LEU A 578 -14.71 2.63 22.26
CA LEU A 578 -14.61 1.48 23.16
C LEU A 578 -14.08 1.85 24.54
N ASN A 579 -13.16 2.82 24.63
CA ASN A 579 -12.67 3.35 25.91
C ASN A 579 -13.74 4.21 26.60
N GLN A 580 -14.50 5.03 25.87
CA GLN A 580 -15.66 5.75 26.40
C GLN A 580 -16.76 4.79 26.90
N ILE A 581 -17.06 3.73 26.14
CA ILE A 581 -18.00 2.68 26.55
C ILE A 581 -17.48 1.92 27.79
N ARG A 582 -16.16 1.77 27.97
CA ARG A 582 -15.59 1.18 29.19
C ARG A 582 -15.77 2.12 30.39
N ALA A 583 -15.40 3.39 30.26
CA ALA A 583 -15.58 4.40 31.31
C ALA A 583 -17.06 4.53 31.73
N LEU A 584 -17.98 4.61 30.77
CA LEU A 584 -19.43 4.64 31.06
C LEU A 584 -19.94 3.35 31.71
N LYS A 585 -19.35 2.17 31.42
CA LYS A 585 -19.69 0.91 32.10
C LYS A 585 -19.16 0.86 33.54
N GLU A 586 -18.01 1.46 33.79
CA GLU A 586 -17.43 1.60 35.12
C GLU A 586 -18.25 2.61 35.94
N GLU A 587 -18.61 3.76 35.37
CA GLU A 587 -19.52 4.74 35.98
C GLU A 587 -20.91 4.13 36.28
N ILE A 588 -21.53 3.42 35.33
CA ILE A 588 -22.80 2.71 35.55
C ILE A 588 -22.68 1.64 36.66
N LYS A 589 -21.50 1.03 36.85
CA LYS A 589 -21.25 0.09 37.94
C LYS A 589 -21.16 0.82 39.29
N GLU A 590 -20.44 1.94 39.35
CA GLU A 590 -20.36 2.78 40.56
C GLU A 590 -21.72 3.35 40.95
N GLN A 591 -22.46 3.91 39.99
CA GLN A 591 -23.84 4.38 40.20
C GLN A 591 -24.76 3.26 40.72
N LYS A 592 -24.63 2.02 40.23
CA LYS A 592 -25.39 0.85 40.74
C LYS A 592 -24.91 0.32 42.09
N GLU A 593 -23.68 0.62 42.50
CA GLU A 593 -23.21 0.34 43.86
C GLU A 593 -23.72 1.41 44.83
N GLU A 594 -23.75 2.68 44.42
CA GLU A 594 -24.35 3.78 45.20
C GLU A 594 -25.87 3.65 45.30
N GLU A 595 -26.57 3.29 44.23
CA GLU A 595 -28.01 2.96 44.23
C GLU A 595 -28.33 1.91 45.31
N LYS A 596 -27.51 0.87 45.45
CA LYS A 596 -27.66 -0.17 46.49
C LYS A 596 -27.36 0.35 47.90
N ARG A 597 -26.38 1.25 48.07
CA ARG A 597 -26.11 1.91 49.36
C ARG A 597 -27.30 2.76 49.79
N LEU A 598 -27.83 3.57 48.87
CA LEU A 598 -29.02 4.40 49.08
C LEU A 598 -30.27 3.56 49.35
N HIS A 599 -30.53 2.49 48.59
CA HIS A 599 -31.64 1.56 48.85
C HIS A 599 -31.54 0.93 50.24
N LYS A 600 -30.33 0.51 50.66
CA LYS A 600 -30.11 -0.03 52.01
C LYS A 600 -30.38 1.05 53.07
N ALA A 601 -29.87 2.27 52.88
CA ALA A 601 -30.10 3.37 53.80
C ALA A 601 -31.61 3.70 53.93
N ILE A 602 -32.35 3.70 52.82
CA ILE A 602 -33.82 3.86 52.83
C ILE A 602 -34.48 2.72 53.63
N LEU A 603 -34.14 1.46 53.37
CA LEU A 603 -34.72 0.31 54.10
C LEU A 603 -34.42 0.30 55.60
N ASP A 604 -33.22 0.75 56.01
CA ASP A 604 -32.85 0.88 57.42
C ASP A 604 -33.56 2.10 58.07
N GLN A 605 -33.76 3.22 57.34
CA GLN A 605 -34.57 4.36 57.80
C GLN A 605 -36.06 4.02 57.90
N GLU A 606 -36.64 3.31 56.91
CA GLU A 606 -38.01 2.79 57.01
C GLU A 606 -38.19 1.82 58.18
N ARG A 607 -37.14 1.08 58.57
CA ARG A 607 -37.19 0.24 59.78
C ARG A 607 -37.28 1.13 61.02
N SER A 608 -36.43 2.14 61.13
CA SER A 608 -36.46 3.09 62.25
C SER A 608 -37.79 3.86 62.33
N LEU A 609 -38.35 4.30 61.20
CA LEU A 609 -39.69 4.92 61.15
C LEU A 609 -40.80 3.95 61.61
N ARG A 610 -40.73 2.66 61.22
CA ARG A 610 -41.67 1.62 61.69
C ARG A 610 -41.48 1.21 63.16
N GLU A 611 -40.33 1.52 63.75
CA GLU A 611 -40.06 1.37 65.19
C GLU A 611 -40.61 2.59 65.94
N GLN A 612 -40.24 3.80 65.53
CA GLN A 612 -40.78 5.06 66.06
C GLN A 612 -42.31 5.14 65.97
N GLN A 613 -42.94 4.63 64.90
CA GLN A 613 -44.40 4.56 64.80
C GLN A 613 -45.00 3.66 65.88
N LYS A 614 -44.39 2.50 66.18
CA LYS A 614 -44.86 1.62 67.27
C LYS A 614 -44.66 2.25 68.64
N ASP A 615 -43.56 2.98 68.83
CA ASP A 615 -43.31 3.71 70.08
C ASP A 615 -44.35 4.83 70.26
N LEU A 616 -44.72 5.54 69.19
CA LEU A 616 -45.80 6.52 69.20
C LEU A 616 -47.18 5.88 69.44
N GLU A 617 -47.47 4.73 68.81
CA GLU A 617 -48.69 3.95 69.07
C GLU A 617 -48.73 3.46 70.54
N GLN A 618 -47.60 3.01 71.10
CA GLN A 618 -47.51 2.65 72.52
C GLN A 618 -47.75 3.86 73.42
N LEU A 619 -47.09 4.99 73.16
CA LEU A 619 -47.29 6.23 73.93
C LEU A 619 -48.72 6.76 73.83
N MET A 620 -49.39 6.60 72.69
CA MET A 620 -50.83 6.89 72.55
C MET A 620 -51.69 5.94 73.39
N ASN A 621 -51.41 4.63 73.38
CA ASN A 621 -52.10 3.66 74.23
C ASN A 621 -51.89 3.95 75.73
N GLU A 622 -50.66 4.30 76.14
CA GLU A 622 -50.34 4.70 77.52
C GLU A 622 -51.06 5.99 77.92
N ARG A 623 -51.05 7.02 77.06
CA ARG A 623 -51.82 8.26 77.22
C ARG A 623 -53.32 7.97 77.39
N ASP A 624 -53.89 7.08 76.59
CA ASP A 624 -55.34 6.83 76.59
C ASP A 624 -55.76 5.94 77.78
N VAL A 625 -54.87 5.05 78.25
CA VAL A 625 -55.01 4.35 79.53
C VAL A 625 -54.93 5.34 80.71
N LEU A 626 -53.98 6.27 80.71
CA LEU A 626 -53.85 7.30 81.75
C LEU A 626 -55.03 8.27 81.74
N GLY A 627 -55.49 8.70 80.56
CA GLY A 627 -56.71 9.51 80.40
C GLY A 627 -57.94 8.79 80.91
N SER A 628 -58.09 7.49 80.60
CA SER A 628 -59.17 6.66 81.14
C SER A 628 -59.12 6.51 82.66
N GLN A 629 -57.92 6.47 83.26
CA GLN A 629 -57.75 6.47 84.71
C GLN A 629 -58.07 7.84 85.32
N LEU A 630 -57.67 8.93 84.67
CA LEU A 630 -57.95 10.31 85.10
C LEU A 630 -59.45 10.61 85.09
N VAL A 631 -60.18 10.20 84.05
CA VAL A 631 -61.65 10.33 83.97
C VAL A 631 -62.31 9.58 85.13
N ARG A 632 -61.97 8.30 85.34
CA ARG A 632 -62.51 7.52 86.49
C ARG A 632 -62.19 8.16 87.83
N ARG A 633 -61.00 8.76 87.99
CA ARG A 633 -60.62 9.48 89.22
C ARG A 633 -61.40 10.78 89.40
N ASN A 634 -61.71 11.50 88.32
CA ASN A 634 -62.59 12.65 88.35
C ASN A 634 -64.05 12.25 88.68
N ASP A 635 -64.52 11.12 88.16
CA ASP A 635 -65.83 10.55 88.50
C ASP A 635 -65.89 10.12 89.98
N GLU A 636 -64.86 9.44 90.49
CA GLU A 636 -64.69 9.10 91.91
C GLU A 636 -64.72 10.37 92.78
N ILE A 637 -64.02 11.45 92.39
CA ILE A 637 -64.02 12.74 93.07
C ILE A 637 -65.38 13.43 93.02
N ALA A 638 -66.09 13.39 91.89
CA ALA A 638 -67.43 13.96 91.75
C ALA A 638 -68.45 13.24 92.64
N LEU A 639 -68.41 11.91 92.68
CA LEU A 639 -69.23 11.08 93.57
C LEU A 639 -68.92 11.35 95.06
N LEU A 640 -67.65 11.56 95.41
CA LEU A 640 -67.24 11.96 96.76
C LEU A 640 -67.73 13.37 97.13
N ASN A 641 -67.67 14.33 96.20
CA ASN A 641 -68.16 15.69 96.42
C ASN A 641 -69.67 15.75 96.61
N GLU A 642 -70.47 15.05 95.79
CA GLU A 642 -71.92 14.95 96.02
C GLU A 642 -72.24 14.21 97.32
N LYS A 643 -71.46 13.17 97.69
CA LYS A 643 -71.59 12.51 98.99
C LYS A 643 -71.30 13.46 100.16
N ILE A 644 -70.26 14.29 100.08
CA ILE A 644 -69.93 15.31 101.08
C ILE A 644 -71.07 16.34 101.20
N LYS A 645 -71.59 16.81 100.07
CA LYS A 645 -72.72 17.77 99.98
C LYS A 645 -74.02 17.20 100.57
N ILE A 646 -74.33 15.92 100.33
CA ILE A 646 -75.46 15.21 100.96
C ILE A 646 -75.25 15.10 102.48
N LEU A 647 -74.04 14.77 102.93
CA LEU A 647 -73.70 14.70 104.36
C LEU A 647 -73.77 16.07 105.03
N GLN A 648 -73.29 17.14 104.39
CA GLN A 648 -73.39 18.53 104.86
C GLN A 648 -74.85 19.00 104.97
N SER A 649 -75.68 18.71 103.96
CA SER A 649 -77.12 18.99 104.01
C SER A 649 -77.82 18.23 105.14
N THR A 650 -77.44 16.96 105.34
CA THR A 650 -77.95 16.12 106.44
C THR A 650 -77.51 16.63 107.80
N LEU A 651 -76.25 17.07 107.94
CA LEU A 651 -75.69 17.66 109.15
C LEU A 651 -76.39 18.98 109.48
N CYS A 652 -76.50 19.91 108.53
CA CYS A 652 -77.16 21.20 108.72
C CYS A 652 -78.64 21.05 109.12
N ARG A 653 -79.35 20.06 108.55
CA ARG A 653 -80.70 19.69 109.00
C ARG A 653 -80.70 19.15 110.43
N GLY A 654 -79.70 18.36 110.82
CA GLY A 654 -79.52 17.86 112.18
C GLY A 654 -79.21 18.97 113.19
N GLU A 655 -78.34 19.92 112.83
CA GLU A 655 -78.02 21.13 113.61
C GLU A 655 -79.27 21.99 113.79
N THR A 656 -80.01 22.27 112.71
CA THR A 656 -81.30 23.00 112.77
C THR A 656 -82.31 22.31 113.70
N GLN A 657 -82.40 20.98 113.65
CA GLN A 657 -83.27 20.21 114.55
C GLN A 657 -82.76 20.22 116.01
N TYR A 658 -81.44 20.20 116.22
CA TYR A 658 -80.83 20.31 117.54
C TYR A 658 -81.08 21.69 118.18
N ASP A 659 -80.91 22.77 117.42
CA ASP A 659 -81.20 24.12 117.87
C ASP A 659 -82.68 24.33 118.18
N GLN A 660 -83.60 23.75 117.39
CA GLN A 660 -85.03 23.71 117.72
C GLN A 660 -85.27 23.02 119.07
N ARG A 661 -84.57 21.91 119.38
CA ARG A 661 -84.68 21.26 120.69
C ARG A 661 -84.00 22.04 121.82
N LEU A 662 -82.94 22.80 121.54
CA LEU A 662 -82.41 23.77 122.51
C LEU A 662 -83.42 24.89 122.79
N GLU A 663 -84.16 25.36 121.78
CA GLU A 663 -85.22 26.36 121.92
C GLU A 663 -86.40 25.81 122.75
N ASP A 664 -86.89 24.59 122.44
CA ASP A 664 -87.87 23.88 123.27
C ASP A 664 -87.40 23.79 124.73
N ILE A 665 -86.13 23.44 124.96
CA ILE A 665 -85.54 23.33 126.30
C ILE A 665 -85.44 24.71 126.98
N LYS A 666 -85.19 25.81 126.26
CA LYS A 666 -85.26 27.18 126.80
C LYS A 666 -86.68 27.52 127.22
N LEU A 667 -87.67 27.28 126.34
CA LEU A 667 -89.09 27.53 126.60
C LEU A 667 -89.61 26.71 127.79
N LEU A 668 -89.29 25.42 127.87
CA LEU A 668 -89.62 24.56 129.01
C LEU A 668 -88.92 25.02 130.30
N LYS A 669 -87.67 25.51 130.24
CA LYS A 669 -87.00 26.11 131.40
C LYS A 669 -87.68 27.41 131.86
N ILE A 670 -88.19 28.23 130.95
CA ILE A 670 -88.99 29.43 131.26
C ILE A 670 -90.34 29.02 131.88
N GLU A 671 -91.03 28.04 131.32
CA GLU A 671 -92.29 27.54 131.87
C GLU A 671 -92.12 26.92 133.26
N VAL A 672 -91.06 26.14 133.48
CA VAL A 672 -90.70 25.63 134.82
C VAL A 672 -90.41 26.77 135.80
N LYS A 673 -89.78 27.88 135.38
CA LYS A 673 -89.63 29.09 136.20
C LYS A 673 -91.00 29.73 136.51
N ARG A 674 -91.88 29.87 135.51
CA ARG A 674 -93.24 30.42 135.66
C ARG A 674 -94.09 29.60 136.62
N LEU A 675 -94.07 28.27 136.50
CA LEU A 675 -94.77 27.33 137.38
C LEU A 675 -94.20 27.34 138.81
N ARG A 676 -92.87 27.46 138.97
CA ARG A 676 -92.24 27.65 140.29
C ARG A 676 -92.64 28.97 140.93
N GLN A 677 -92.68 30.08 140.18
CA GLN A 677 -93.19 31.37 140.65
C GLN A 677 -94.67 31.29 141.03
N LYS A 678 -95.52 30.67 140.19
CA LYS A 678 -96.94 30.46 140.50
C LYS A 678 -97.13 29.62 141.77
N LYS A 679 -96.35 28.53 141.94
CA LYS A 679 -96.33 27.76 143.19
C LYS A 679 -95.89 28.61 144.39
N MET A 680 -94.88 29.46 144.25
CA MET A 680 -94.41 30.34 145.32
C MET A 680 -95.47 31.39 145.72
N LEU A 681 -96.17 31.98 144.75
CA LEU A 681 -97.27 32.92 144.99
C LEU A 681 -98.47 32.23 145.66
N MET A 682 -98.86 31.04 145.19
CA MET A 682 -99.90 30.23 145.85
C MET A 682 -99.48 29.82 147.26
N SER A 683 -98.20 29.50 147.50
CA SER A 683 -97.68 29.20 148.84
C SER A 683 -97.73 30.41 149.77
N LYS A 684 -97.42 31.62 149.27
CA LYS A 684 -97.63 32.87 150.04
C LYS A 684 -99.11 33.09 150.34
N SER A 685 -100.00 32.89 149.36
CA SER A 685 -101.45 32.99 149.57
C SER A 685 -101.98 31.96 150.57
N MET A 686 -101.38 30.77 150.64
CA MET A 686 -101.70 29.74 151.63
C MET A 686 -101.29 30.18 153.04
N ASN A 687 -100.11 30.79 153.19
CA ASN A 687 -99.66 31.35 154.47
C ASN A 687 -100.56 32.51 154.92
N ASN A 688 -100.90 33.45 154.03
CA ASN A 688 -101.88 34.50 154.35
C ASN A 688 -103.23 33.91 154.82
N MET A 689 -103.64 32.76 154.28
CA MET A 689 -104.86 32.06 154.73
C MET A 689 -104.68 31.29 156.05
N THR A 690 -103.47 30.91 156.46
CA THR A 690 -103.21 30.45 157.84
C THR A 690 -103.20 31.59 158.83
N ASP A 691 -102.75 32.78 158.43
CA ASP A 691 -102.75 33.97 159.29
C ASP A 691 -104.18 34.47 159.53
N LEU A 692 -104.99 34.58 158.47
CA LEU A 692 -106.43 34.86 158.56
C LEU A 692 -107.18 33.80 159.41
N ARG A 693 -106.77 32.52 159.38
CA ARG A 693 -107.33 31.49 160.28
C ARG A 693 -106.95 31.72 161.74
N GLN A 694 -105.74 32.18 162.04
CA GLN A 694 -105.35 32.54 163.40
C GLN A 694 -106.12 33.77 163.91
N GLU A 695 -106.35 34.75 163.03
CA GLU A 695 -107.14 35.95 163.31
C GLU A 695 -108.63 35.62 163.56
N ILE A 696 -109.23 34.72 162.77
CA ILE A 696 -110.55 34.13 163.05
C ILE A 696 -110.55 33.44 164.42
N PHE A 697 -109.57 32.58 164.73
CA PHE A 697 -109.46 31.95 166.05
C PHE A 697 -109.31 32.95 167.20
N HIS A 698 -108.68 34.10 166.98
CA HIS A 698 -108.59 35.18 167.98
C HIS A 698 -109.94 35.89 168.17
N LEU A 699 -110.64 36.21 167.07
CA LEU A 699 -111.99 36.77 167.12
C LEU A 699 -113.00 35.81 167.77
N GLU A 700 -112.94 34.51 167.47
CA GLU A 700 -113.76 33.48 168.13
C GLU A 700 -113.43 33.35 169.62
N ARG A 701 -112.14 33.40 170.00
CA ARG A 701 -111.70 33.40 171.39
C ARG A 701 -112.20 34.63 172.15
N ASP A 702 -112.19 35.79 171.52
CA ASP A 702 -112.53 37.05 172.21
C ASP A 702 -114.07 37.31 172.18
N LEU A 703 -114.78 36.74 171.20
CA LEU A 703 -116.24 36.54 171.23
C LEU A 703 -116.67 35.56 172.34
N THR A 704 -115.97 34.43 172.49
CA THR A 704 -116.28 33.46 173.56
C THR A 704 -115.93 33.99 174.95
N LYS A 705 -114.83 34.74 175.12
CA LYS A 705 -114.58 35.55 176.34
C LYS A 705 -115.73 36.50 176.63
N SER A 706 -116.23 37.23 175.64
CA SER A 706 -117.32 38.20 175.83
C SER A 706 -118.62 37.50 176.26
N ARG A 707 -118.96 36.37 175.62
CA ARG A 707 -120.10 35.51 176.01
C ARG A 707 -119.94 34.92 177.42
N LEU A 708 -118.74 34.46 177.77
CA LEU A 708 -118.42 33.98 179.12
C LEU A 708 -118.50 35.11 180.17
N LYS A 709 -118.08 36.34 179.84
CA LYS A 709 -118.16 37.49 180.74
C LYS A 709 -119.62 37.92 181.01
N CYS A 710 -120.49 37.84 180.00
CA CYS A 710 -121.93 38.06 180.20
C CYS A 710 -122.51 36.98 181.13
N LYS A 711 -122.27 35.69 180.83
CA LYS A 711 -122.73 34.59 181.70
C LYS A 711 -122.19 34.64 183.12
N ALA A 712 -120.94 35.07 183.31
CA ALA A 712 -120.36 35.22 184.64
C ALA A 712 -121.12 36.28 185.46
N LEU A 713 -121.45 37.42 184.86
CA LEU A 713 -122.23 38.48 185.51
C LEU A 713 -123.69 38.08 185.78
N GLU A 714 -124.29 37.26 184.91
CA GLU A 714 -125.60 36.63 185.18
C GLU A 714 -125.55 35.64 186.35
N GLN A 715 -124.47 34.85 186.46
CA GLN A 715 -124.35 33.79 187.48
C GLN A 715 -123.89 34.31 188.85
N GLU A 716 -123.02 35.33 188.93
CA GLU A 716 -122.66 35.98 190.20
C GLU A 716 -123.85 36.67 190.88
N MET A 717 -124.92 36.97 190.13
CA MET A 717 -126.19 37.48 190.68
C MET A 717 -127.13 36.41 191.25
N GLN A 718 -126.92 35.11 190.96
CA GLN A 718 -127.91 34.05 191.27
C GLN A 718 -127.50 33.00 192.31
N ASN A 719 -126.22 32.73 192.55
CA ASN A 719 -125.82 31.92 193.72
C ASN A 719 -124.31 31.97 194.03
N PRO A 720 -123.87 32.29 195.27
CA PRO A 720 -122.47 32.24 195.65
C PRO A 720 -122.08 30.90 196.31
N LEU A 721 -121.17 30.10 195.72
CA LEU A 721 -120.26 29.15 196.42
C LEU A 721 -119.26 28.37 195.50
N ASN A 722 -118.13 29.02 195.16
CA ASN A 722 -116.73 28.59 195.38
C ASN A 722 -116.10 27.26 194.81
N ILE A 723 -114.77 27.31 194.51
CA ILE A 723 -113.73 26.21 194.42
C ILE A 723 -113.39 25.48 193.06
N HIS A 724 -112.27 25.90 192.42
CA HIS A 724 -111.06 25.19 191.81
C HIS A 724 -111.06 23.78 191.08
N ARG A 725 -110.07 23.27 190.24
CA ARG A 725 -108.93 23.77 189.36
C ARG A 725 -107.98 22.64 188.71
N TRP A 726 -107.87 22.50 187.35
CA TRP A 726 -106.75 21.89 186.48
C TRP A 726 -106.54 20.31 186.34
N ARG A 727 -105.67 19.62 185.53
CA ARG A 727 -104.45 19.92 184.66
C ARG A 727 -104.16 19.14 183.28
N LYS A 728 -103.21 18.16 183.08
CA LYS A 728 -102.49 17.83 181.75
C LYS A 728 -101.69 16.45 181.52
N LEU A 729 -101.58 15.96 180.22
CA LEU A 729 -100.44 15.36 179.35
C LEU A 729 -99.72 13.92 179.40
N GLU A 730 -99.10 13.45 178.25
CA GLU A 730 -97.72 12.80 177.95
C GLU A 730 -97.49 11.60 176.90
N GLY A 731 -96.22 11.24 176.47
CA GLY A 731 -95.79 10.15 175.46
C GLY A 731 -94.26 10.02 174.97
N SER A 732 -93.79 8.95 174.23
CA SER A 732 -92.34 8.56 173.88
C SER A 732 -92.03 7.67 172.57
N ASP A 733 -90.74 7.40 172.11
CA ASP A 733 -90.33 6.69 170.80
C ASP A 733 -88.83 6.07 170.65
N PRO A 734 -88.45 5.09 169.72
CA PRO A 734 -87.09 4.39 169.47
C PRO A 734 -86.59 4.19 167.95
N GLU A 735 -85.56 3.46 167.36
CA GLU A 735 -84.28 2.63 167.58
C GLU A 735 -83.26 2.63 166.33
N VAL A 736 -82.35 1.61 166.06
CA VAL A 736 -81.13 1.66 165.12
C VAL A 736 -80.64 0.42 164.26
N LEU A 737 -80.75 -0.88 164.65
CA LEU A 737 -79.78 -1.96 164.22
C LEU A 737 -79.55 -2.30 162.71
N ASP A 738 -80.50 -2.06 161.79
CA ASP A 738 -80.51 -2.63 160.41
C ASP A 738 -79.33 -2.27 159.49
N LEU A 739 -78.62 -1.17 159.75
CA LEU A 739 -77.63 -0.59 158.82
C LEU A 739 -76.43 -1.52 158.55
N LEU A 740 -76.04 -2.36 159.50
CA LEU A 740 -74.83 -3.19 159.40
C LEU A 740 -74.94 -4.37 158.42
N GLN A 741 -76.15 -4.93 158.21
CA GLN A 741 -76.32 -6.07 157.29
C GLN A 741 -76.04 -5.68 155.83
N LYS A 742 -76.34 -4.43 155.46
CA LYS A 742 -76.31 -3.93 154.08
C LYS A 742 -74.90 -3.89 153.47
N ILE A 743 -73.87 -3.74 154.30
CA ILE A 743 -72.47 -3.64 153.87
C ILE A 743 -71.92 -4.99 153.36
N LYS A 744 -72.20 -6.10 154.06
CA LYS A 744 -71.72 -7.45 153.66
C LYS A 744 -72.28 -7.91 152.32
N ILE A 745 -73.49 -7.48 151.95
CA ILE A 745 -74.14 -7.81 150.68
C ILE A 745 -73.38 -7.19 149.49
N LEU A 746 -72.87 -5.96 149.65
CA LEU A 746 -72.15 -5.24 148.60
C LEU A 746 -70.77 -5.88 148.30
N GLN A 747 -70.05 -6.34 149.33
CA GLN A 747 -68.73 -6.97 149.16
C GLN A 747 -68.79 -8.28 148.35
N LYS A 748 -69.83 -9.12 148.54
CA LYS A 748 -70.02 -10.32 147.71
C LYS A 748 -70.27 -9.98 146.23
N ARG A 749 -70.98 -8.88 145.95
CA ARG A 749 -71.31 -8.44 144.58
C ARG A 749 -70.06 -7.98 143.80
N LEU A 750 -69.11 -7.34 144.49
CA LEU A 750 -67.84 -6.89 143.91
C LEU A 750 -66.97 -8.06 143.43
N LEU A 751 -66.83 -9.12 144.25
CA LEU A 751 -66.10 -10.34 143.89
C LEU A 751 -66.69 -11.05 142.67
N GLN A 752 -68.02 -11.03 142.51
CA GLN A 752 -68.70 -11.64 141.37
C GLN A 752 -68.53 -10.86 140.06
N GLN A 753 -68.25 -9.54 140.12
CA GLN A 753 -67.86 -8.78 138.93
C GLN A 753 -66.38 -8.96 138.59
N ALA A 754 -65.51 -9.16 139.59
CA ALA A 754 -64.09 -9.40 139.36
C ALA A 754 -63.83 -10.70 138.58
N SER A 755 -64.53 -11.80 138.89
CA SER A 755 -64.40 -13.06 138.14
C SER A 755 -64.88 -12.92 136.69
N GLN A 756 -65.98 -12.19 136.44
CA GLN A 756 -66.46 -11.90 135.08
C GLN A 756 -65.45 -11.07 134.26
N GLY A 757 -64.62 -10.24 134.90
CA GLY A 757 -63.51 -9.55 134.26
C GLY A 757 -62.42 -10.51 133.76
N ILE A 758 -62.05 -11.50 134.57
CA ILE A 758 -61.03 -12.52 134.23
C ILE A 758 -61.51 -13.42 133.09
N GLU A 759 -62.80 -13.81 133.11
CA GLU A 759 -63.42 -14.59 132.02
C GLU A 759 -63.39 -13.84 130.68
N ARG A 760 -63.64 -12.51 130.72
CA ARG A 760 -63.55 -11.62 129.56
C ARG A 760 -62.11 -11.44 129.06
N GLU A 761 -61.15 -11.26 129.94
CA GLU A 761 -59.71 -11.20 129.59
C GLU A 761 -59.24 -12.49 128.90
N ARG A 762 -59.70 -13.65 129.38
CA ARG A 762 -59.39 -14.95 128.76
C ARG A 762 -59.93 -15.03 127.34
N GLN A 763 -61.20 -14.67 127.13
CA GLN A 763 -61.81 -14.61 125.79
C GLN A 763 -61.06 -13.64 124.87
N LEU A 764 -60.56 -12.52 125.40
CA LEU A 764 -59.75 -11.55 124.64
C LEU A 764 -58.39 -12.16 124.22
N LYS A 765 -57.67 -12.83 125.12
CA LYS A 765 -56.40 -13.52 124.83
C LYS A 765 -56.56 -14.70 123.86
N GLU A 766 -57.69 -15.42 123.92
CA GLU A 766 -58.02 -16.47 122.94
C GLU A 766 -58.34 -15.86 121.56
N ALA A 767 -59.03 -14.71 121.51
CA ALA A 767 -59.27 -13.96 120.27
C ALA A 767 -57.99 -13.34 119.67
N GLU A 768 -57.07 -12.82 120.49
CA GLU A 768 -55.76 -12.29 120.05
C GLU A 768 -54.88 -13.39 119.44
N ARG A 769 -54.89 -14.61 120.01
CA ARG A 769 -54.22 -15.78 119.42
C ARG A 769 -54.83 -16.15 118.06
N LEU A 770 -56.15 -16.12 117.95
CA LEU A 770 -56.86 -16.35 116.68
C LEU A 770 -56.51 -15.28 115.64
N TYR A 771 -56.46 -14.01 116.03
CA TYR A 771 -56.07 -12.88 115.18
C TYR A 771 -54.61 -12.96 114.71
N LEU A 772 -53.67 -13.32 115.59
CA LEU A 772 -52.26 -13.53 115.23
C LEU A 772 -52.07 -14.72 114.30
N ASN A 773 -52.79 -15.82 114.51
CA ASN A 773 -52.77 -16.97 113.60
C ASN A 773 -53.37 -16.62 112.22
N LEU A 774 -54.51 -15.93 112.18
CA LEU A 774 -55.09 -15.41 110.95
C LEU A 774 -54.14 -14.44 110.22
N ARG A 775 -53.43 -13.58 110.96
CA ARG A 775 -52.41 -12.67 110.41
C ARG A 775 -51.20 -13.43 109.85
N GLN A 776 -50.76 -14.52 110.47
CA GLN A 776 -49.71 -15.38 109.89
C GLN A 776 -50.18 -16.17 108.66
N VAL A 777 -51.45 -16.58 108.60
CA VAL A 777 -52.03 -17.23 107.41
C VAL A 777 -52.18 -16.23 106.27
N LEU A 778 -52.70 -15.03 106.54
CA LEU A 778 -52.81 -13.95 105.55
C LEU A 778 -51.44 -13.49 105.03
N ALA A 779 -50.42 -13.41 105.90
CA ALA A 779 -49.04 -13.12 105.49
C ALA A 779 -48.37 -14.24 104.66
N LYS A 780 -48.98 -15.43 104.57
CA LYS A 780 -48.55 -16.53 103.71
C LYS A 780 -49.48 -16.78 102.52
N GLN A 781 -50.54 -15.99 102.36
CA GLN A 781 -51.37 -15.99 101.16
C GLN A 781 -50.89 -14.89 100.20
N PRO A 782 -50.75 -15.17 98.88
CA PRO A 782 -50.51 -14.12 97.91
C PRO A 782 -51.69 -13.15 97.90
N GLY A 783 -51.40 -11.85 98.00
CA GLY A 783 -52.44 -10.81 97.95
C GLY A 783 -53.17 -10.76 96.59
N PRO A 784 -54.34 -10.10 96.50
CA PRO A 784 -55.21 -10.15 95.32
C PRO A 784 -54.51 -9.86 93.98
N GLY A 785 -53.56 -8.92 93.95
CA GLY A 785 -52.75 -8.62 92.76
C GLY A 785 -51.93 -9.81 92.25
N LEU A 786 -51.29 -10.57 93.14
CA LEU A 786 -50.56 -11.80 92.78
C LEU A 786 -51.50 -12.92 92.33
N GLN A 787 -52.74 -12.94 92.80
CA GLN A 787 -53.75 -13.92 92.37
C GLN A 787 -54.35 -13.55 91.00
N ASP A 788 -54.49 -12.25 90.70
CA ASP A 788 -54.77 -11.75 89.36
C ASP A 788 -53.59 -11.96 88.41
N GLU A 789 -52.34 -11.81 88.84
CA GLU A 789 -51.16 -12.15 88.04
C GLU A 789 -51.05 -13.66 87.81
N LEU A 790 -51.37 -14.49 88.80
CA LEU A 790 -51.41 -15.95 88.64
C LEU A 790 -52.53 -16.38 87.70
N THR A 791 -53.68 -15.70 87.68
CA THR A 791 -54.74 -16.00 86.70
C THR A 791 -54.47 -15.40 85.33
N LYS A 792 -53.85 -14.22 85.21
CA LYS A 792 -53.34 -13.66 83.93
C LYS A 792 -52.27 -14.58 83.32
N THR A 793 -51.29 -15.01 84.09
CA THR A 793 -50.25 -15.95 83.63
C THR A 793 -50.83 -17.32 83.31
N LYS A 794 -51.76 -17.88 84.10
CA LYS A 794 -52.46 -19.13 83.74
C LYS A 794 -53.33 -18.98 82.48
N ARG A 795 -54.01 -17.85 82.27
CA ARG A 795 -54.75 -17.56 81.02
C ARG A 795 -53.78 -17.40 79.83
N ALA A 796 -52.66 -16.71 80.01
CA ALA A 796 -51.63 -16.56 78.99
C ALA A 796 -50.94 -17.89 78.65
N LEU A 797 -50.71 -18.74 79.64
CA LEU A 797 -50.18 -20.10 79.45
C LEU A 797 -51.21 -21.00 78.75
N LYS A 798 -52.51 -20.85 79.07
CA LYS A 798 -53.59 -21.57 78.36
C LYS A 798 -53.73 -21.09 76.92
N LEU A 799 -53.76 -19.78 76.67
CA LEU A 799 -53.74 -19.19 75.32
C LEU A 799 -52.48 -19.55 74.53
N ARG A 800 -51.30 -19.58 75.16
CA ARG A 800 -50.07 -20.07 74.51
C ARG A 800 -50.13 -21.57 74.27
N GLY A 801 -50.71 -22.37 75.17
CA GLY A 801 -50.89 -23.81 75.01
C GLY A 801 -51.91 -24.16 73.94
N ASP A 802 -52.98 -23.39 73.81
CA ASP A 802 -53.99 -23.55 72.75
C ASP A 802 -53.45 -23.03 71.40
N LYS A 803 -52.65 -21.95 71.38
CA LYS A 803 -51.81 -21.61 70.21
C LYS A 803 -50.77 -22.69 69.91
N LEU A 804 -50.21 -23.37 70.91
CA LEU A 804 -49.29 -24.49 70.69
C LEU A 804 -50.04 -25.69 70.09
N LYS A 805 -51.29 -25.95 70.48
CA LYS A 805 -52.14 -26.95 69.81
C LYS A 805 -52.48 -26.54 68.39
N CYS A 806 -52.77 -25.27 68.11
CA CYS A 806 -52.95 -24.78 66.74
C CYS A 806 -51.67 -25.02 65.94
N LEU A 807 -50.51 -24.57 66.42
CA LEU A 807 -49.21 -24.78 65.78
C LEU A 807 -48.81 -26.26 65.66
N VAL A 808 -49.17 -27.12 66.60
CA VAL A 808 -48.97 -28.58 66.51
C VAL A 808 -49.98 -29.23 65.57
N SER A 809 -51.20 -28.69 65.42
CA SER A 809 -52.13 -29.14 64.38
C SER A 809 -51.73 -28.63 63.00
N GLU A 810 -51.16 -27.43 62.88
CA GLU A 810 -50.58 -26.88 61.67
C GLU A 810 -49.30 -27.62 61.29
N LEU A 811 -48.45 -27.97 62.26
CA LEU A 811 -47.28 -28.83 62.07
C LEU A 811 -47.71 -30.25 61.67
N ASN A 812 -48.64 -30.88 62.39
CA ASN A 812 -49.16 -32.20 62.02
C ASN A 812 -49.85 -32.18 60.66
N MET A 813 -50.53 -31.09 60.27
CA MET A 813 -51.10 -30.92 58.92
C MET A 813 -50.04 -30.60 57.86
N ALA A 814 -48.91 -29.99 58.23
CA ALA A 814 -47.76 -29.80 57.35
C ALA A 814 -46.93 -31.09 57.20
N GLU A 815 -46.87 -31.92 58.24
CA GLU A 815 -46.26 -33.26 58.23
C GLU A 815 -47.18 -34.27 57.52
N LEU A 816 -48.51 -34.17 57.68
CA LEU A 816 -49.48 -34.89 56.84
C LEU A 816 -49.35 -34.44 55.40
N LYS A 817 -49.32 -33.14 55.10
CA LYS A 817 -49.08 -32.65 53.73
C LYS A 817 -47.71 -33.03 53.19
N ALA A 818 -46.66 -33.11 54.01
CA ALA A 818 -45.36 -33.60 53.60
C ALA A 818 -45.35 -35.12 53.39
N ALA A 819 -46.16 -35.87 54.13
CA ALA A 819 -46.39 -37.30 53.92
C ALA A 819 -47.25 -37.55 52.68
N GLU A 820 -48.31 -36.77 52.46
CA GLU A 820 -49.16 -36.73 51.27
C GLU A 820 -48.33 -36.38 50.04
N TYR A 821 -47.55 -35.29 50.07
CA TYR A 821 -46.60 -34.96 49.00
C TYR A 821 -45.48 -36.00 48.82
N LYS A 822 -45.17 -36.80 49.85
CA LYS A 822 -44.21 -37.91 49.73
C LYS A 822 -44.86 -39.17 49.13
N THR A 823 -46.11 -39.46 49.49
CA THR A 823 -46.91 -40.51 48.83
C THR A 823 -47.34 -40.09 47.44
N ASP A 824 -47.51 -38.80 47.16
CA ASP A 824 -47.76 -38.25 45.82
C ASP A 824 -46.47 -38.13 45.02
N LEU A 825 -45.29 -37.93 45.63
CA LEU A 825 -44.01 -38.12 44.95
C LEU A 825 -43.75 -39.59 44.65
N GLN A 826 -44.15 -40.50 45.54
CA GLN A 826 -44.14 -41.94 45.26
C GLN A 826 -45.15 -42.27 44.16
N ARG A 827 -46.39 -41.78 44.24
CA ARG A 827 -47.42 -41.95 43.20
C ARG A 827 -47.03 -41.29 41.88
N LEU A 828 -46.31 -40.16 41.88
CA LEU A 828 -45.77 -39.50 40.68
C LEU A 828 -44.52 -40.19 40.14
N THR A 829 -43.74 -40.90 40.96
CA THR A 829 -42.62 -41.72 40.49
C THR A 829 -43.07 -43.11 40.04
N GLU A 830 -44.15 -43.64 40.61
CA GLU A 830 -44.92 -44.79 40.12
C GLU A 830 -45.72 -44.43 38.88
N GLU A 831 -46.34 -43.25 38.79
CA GLU A 831 -46.97 -42.70 37.59
C GLU A 831 -45.92 -42.36 36.52
N LEU A 832 -44.68 -41.98 36.87
CA LEU A 832 -43.56 -41.88 35.91
C LEU A 832 -43.00 -43.23 35.51
N ALA A 833 -43.04 -44.24 36.39
CA ALA A 833 -42.69 -45.62 36.04
C ALA A 833 -43.78 -46.24 35.15
N GLU A 834 -45.05 -45.96 35.43
CA GLU A 834 -46.24 -46.26 34.63
C GLU A 834 -46.25 -45.48 33.32
N LEU A 835 -45.84 -44.22 33.28
CA LEU A 835 -45.75 -43.43 32.05
C LEU A 835 -44.55 -43.85 31.22
N LYS A 836 -43.45 -44.32 31.82
CA LYS A 836 -42.37 -45.01 31.10
C LYS A 836 -42.81 -46.39 30.61
N ARG A 837 -43.58 -47.13 31.42
CA ARG A 837 -44.20 -48.41 31.04
C ARG A 837 -45.19 -48.22 29.91
N LYS A 838 -46.06 -47.22 29.98
CA LYS A 838 -47.01 -46.79 28.95
C LYS A 838 -46.28 -46.29 27.71
N ASN A 839 -45.26 -45.43 27.80
CA ASN A 839 -44.45 -45.08 26.62
C ASN A 839 -43.72 -46.29 25.98
N LEU A 840 -43.40 -47.33 26.76
CA LEU A 840 -42.86 -48.61 26.26
C LEU A 840 -43.95 -49.55 25.73
N GLU A 841 -45.19 -49.44 26.21
CA GLU A 841 -46.38 -50.13 25.73
C GLU A 841 -46.92 -49.46 24.46
N ASP A 842 -47.00 -48.14 24.37
CA ASP A 842 -47.30 -47.34 23.18
C ASP A 842 -46.26 -47.58 22.07
N LYS A 843 -44.96 -47.65 22.43
CA LYS A 843 -43.89 -48.11 21.50
C LYS A 843 -43.98 -49.59 21.11
N ARG A 844 -44.86 -50.38 21.73
CA ARG A 844 -45.20 -51.77 21.33
C ARG A 844 -46.59 -51.88 20.70
N ALA A 845 -47.48 -50.94 20.99
CA ALA A 845 -48.85 -50.78 20.52
C ALA A 845 -48.97 -49.76 19.38
N MET A 846 -47.83 -49.43 18.74
CA MET A 846 -47.74 -49.08 17.32
C MET A 846 -48.11 -50.31 16.44
N ARG A 847 -49.25 -50.94 16.78
CA ARG A 847 -49.81 -52.19 16.27
C ARG A 847 -51.33 -52.14 16.45
N THR A 848 -52.02 -51.78 15.37
CA THR A 848 -53.41 -52.18 15.05
C THR A 848 -54.51 -51.88 16.10
N ASN A 849 -55.10 -50.66 16.09
CA ASN A 849 -56.34 -50.36 15.35
C ASN A 849 -57.24 -49.24 15.95
N CYS A 850 -57.72 -48.39 15.03
CA CYS A 850 -58.92 -47.55 15.06
C CYS A 850 -58.95 -46.21 15.84
N PRO A 851 -59.77 -45.23 15.39
CA PRO A 851 -59.62 -43.80 15.72
C PRO A 851 -60.96 -43.13 16.12
N PRO A 852 -61.11 -41.80 15.97
CA PRO A 852 -60.43 -40.70 16.66
C PRO A 852 -61.40 -40.00 17.63
N ILE A 853 -60.98 -38.93 18.32
CA ILE A 853 -61.70 -37.64 18.42
C ILE A 853 -60.92 -36.61 19.27
N GLU A 854 -61.08 -35.36 18.86
CA GLU A 854 -60.80 -34.05 19.46
C GLU A 854 -60.90 -33.94 21.01
N ALA A 855 -60.26 -32.98 21.69
CA ALA A 855 -59.21 -32.00 21.34
C ALA A 855 -58.71 -31.29 22.63
N CYS A 856 -57.85 -30.26 22.46
CA CYS A 856 -57.42 -29.24 23.44
C CYS A 856 -56.32 -29.64 24.45
N HIS A 857 -55.11 -29.13 24.16
CA HIS A 857 -54.12 -28.53 25.07
C HIS A 857 -53.83 -29.22 26.42
N GLU A 858 -52.72 -29.95 26.53
CA GLU A 858 -51.36 -29.42 26.83
C GLU A 858 -51.16 -29.07 28.32
N ASN A 859 -50.31 -29.77 29.06
CA ASN A 859 -48.83 -29.73 29.05
C ASN A 859 -48.29 -28.40 29.67
N THR A 860 -47.31 -28.39 30.59
CA THR A 860 -46.45 -29.49 31.09
C THR A 860 -45.81 -29.13 32.45
N ASN A 861 -45.39 -30.14 33.23
CA ASN A 861 -44.35 -29.98 34.28
C ASN A 861 -43.01 -29.58 33.64
N PRO A 862 -42.18 -28.76 34.33
CA PRO A 862 -41.01 -29.30 35.05
C PRO A 862 -40.96 -28.81 36.52
N ALA A 863 -40.37 -29.49 37.51
CA ALA A 863 -39.24 -30.43 37.62
C ALA A 863 -37.83 -29.81 37.63
N GLY A 864 -36.97 -30.28 38.56
CA GLY A 864 -35.58 -29.82 38.77
C GLY A 864 -35.49 -28.63 39.76
N ALA A 865 -34.72 -28.64 40.85
CA ALA A 865 -33.79 -29.60 41.44
C ALA A 865 -32.48 -29.93 40.68
N GLY A 866 -31.40 -29.23 41.06
CA GLY A 866 -29.99 -29.68 41.03
C GLY A 866 -29.29 -29.05 42.25
N ALA A 867 -28.52 -29.74 43.11
CA ALA A 867 -27.40 -30.68 42.88
C ALA A 867 -26.18 -29.96 42.27
N VAL A 868 -24.93 -30.21 42.66
CA VAL A 868 -24.27 -31.46 43.11
C VAL A 868 -23.31 -31.13 44.30
N ARG A 869 -23.21 -31.94 45.39
CA ARG A 869 -22.10 -32.89 45.77
C ARG A 869 -20.68 -32.48 45.28
N PHE A 870 -19.57 -32.83 45.92
CA PHE A 870 -19.21 -34.05 46.69
C PHE A 870 -18.16 -33.76 47.80
N SER A 871 -17.67 -34.80 48.48
CA SER A 871 -16.93 -34.73 49.76
C SER A 871 -15.44 -35.14 49.69
N GLY A 872 -14.60 -34.45 50.47
CA GLY A 872 -13.58 -35.08 51.33
C GLY A 872 -12.14 -35.25 50.81
N GLY A 873 -11.21 -34.44 51.34
CA GLY A 873 -9.75 -34.64 51.27
C GLY A 873 -9.04 -33.93 50.09
N GLY A 874 -7.83 -33.38 50.24
CA GLY A 874 -7.02 -33.21 51.45
C GLY A 874 -5.63 -32.55 51.18
N PHE A 875 -4.93 -32.17 52.27
CA PHE A 875 -3.57 -31.58 52.33
C PHE A 875 -3.36 -30.13 51.79
N ARG A 876 -2.35 -29.35 52.23
CA ARG A 876 -1.84 -29.03 53.60
C ARG A 876 -0.83 -27.86 53.57
N MET A 877 -0.24 -27.53 54.74
CA MET A 877 0.87 -26.59 55.03
C MET A 877 0.44 -25.09 55.08
N SER A 878 0.53 -24.32 56.18
CA SER A 878 1.55 -24.04 57.24
C SER A 878 2.64 -23.04 56.77
N VAL A 879 3.12 -22.05 57.55
CA VAL A 879 3.32 -21.96 59.02
C VAL A 879 2.95 -20.54 59.62
N PRO A 880 3.45 -19.96 60.76
CA PRO A 880 2.54 -19.42 61.81
C PRO A 880 2.83 -17.99 62.39
N LYS A 881 2.29 -17.71 63.61
CA LYS A 881 2.59 -16.62 64.59
C LYS A 881 1.99 -15.23 64.25
N VAL A 882 1.62 -14.34 65.21
CA VAL A 882 1.87 -14.22 66.67
C VAL A 882 0.57 -13.95 67.49
N LEU A 883 0.65 -14.19 68.80
CA LEU A 883 -0.16 -13.78 69.98
C LEU A 883 -0.50 -12.26 70.04
N THR A 884 -1.36 -11.66 70.89
CA THR A 884 -2.51 -12.03 71.78
C THR A 884 -3.15 -10.74 72.35
N LYS A 885 -4.40 -10.82 72.84
CA LYS A 885 -4.99 -10.02 73.95
C LYS A 885 -4.86 -8.47 73.94
N GLN A 886 -6.01 -7.82 73.81
CA GLN A 886 -6.45 -6.86 74.83
C GLN A 886 -6.95 -7.69 76.07
N GLU A 887 -6.98 -7.20 77.30
CA GLU A 887 -6.92 -5.82 77.81
C GLU A 887 -6.39 -5.78 79.27
N SER A 888 -6.35 -4.57 79.86
CA SER A 888 -6.38 -4.21 81.30
C SER A 888 -5.09 -3.81 82.07
N VAL A 889 -5.06 -2.50 82.39
CA VAL A 889 -4.82 -1.91 83.73
C VAL A 889 -3.39 -1.84 84.34
N ALA A 890 -3.18 -0.74 85.09
CA ALA A 890 -2.14 -0.44 86.11
C ALA A 890 -0.84 0.31 85.69
N GLN A 891 -0.93 1.64 85.85
CA GLN A 891 -0.09 2.48 86.74
C GLN A 891 1.45 2.57 86.61
N GLN A 892 1.95 3.81 86.85
CA GLN A 892 3.30 4.15 87.36
C GLN A 892 4.49 3.85 86.40
N LYS A 893 5.65 4.50 86.47
CA LYS A 893 6.07 5.85 86.93
C LYS A 893 7.47 6.10 86.31
N GLN A 894 7.96 7.34 86.38
CA GLN A 894 9.38 7.78 86.44
C GLN A 894 10.46 6.71 86.08
N LEU A 895 11.35 6.96 85.13
CA LEU A 895 12.13 8.20 85.00
C LEU A 895 12.63 8.40 83.56
#